data_AF-A0A543ILK9-F1
#
_entry.id   AF-A0A543ILK9-F1
#
_cell.length_a   1.000
_cell.length_b   1.000
_cell.length_c   1.000
_cell.angle_alpha   90.00
_cell.angle_beta   90.00
_cell.angle_gamma   90.00
#
_symmetry.space_group_name_H-M   'P 1'
#
loop_
_entity.id
_entity.type
_entity.pdbx_description
1 polymer ?
#
loop_
_entity_poly.entity_id
_entity_poly.type
_entity_poly.pdbx_seq_one_letter_code
_entity_poly.pdbx_strand_id
1 'polypeptide(L)'
;MVTRHGQRTPDHRGAGRPPRRHRSAGEVLAGIGAIAALAALLAGVPAALLVLFGSPLPDELPSADVLTRRIGPSALLGVLVALVWLAWLQFAACVVVELYAGVRGVGVPARVPLAGGTQSLVHRLVVAALLLFTATTTIMPALTAAGPAQRPPAQTQSQEFRPVAAAVPERVAPDPGTGGPAAEPLERTGTTKIYRVRPPEGRHHESLWEIAEKCLGDGRRYKEIFALNKGRTQPDGTRLTIASLIRPGWILELPADAKGAKVISVEELDEYFRHGRAVPDRPAKPERPPQPAPPPSQAPPTAGPTAPSTPAPTTEPTAPPTTEPTTAPAPRPTEPAQGAPRPAPSQSVAPRPSVPRPAAPERGESAPPVHGGGPAGEMGGGAGSGGASVPGQDGRDGGGVLDVGWPHGLAAGSLLAAGLLVALGRRRRVQLWHRAFGTMIARPEGRAAQAERALRLGADDASARLLDLGLRHLSKSMAAGGRSLPTIYGVHIGASHQGPGSLDLWVAPADRNPPAPWQAFDDGQVWRLHGDALPELDAADLGGVLAPYPGLVSIGTNDNGRILVDLEAAHGLIALRGPDDVRRAALSAVALELAANRWSDHMRITLVGFDGELGEGLAEIAPDRVRSVPTLADALPELEGRSEEVRQALAASGVDSVLTGRCRGVFGEAWMPHYLIMAAQPSEREADRLVALARTGTRMAAGYLVPGDVQGATWTWDVDENGRLHAGVLGFDVDAQLVADDEYRGVFELFRAANRLDPVELPGLAGGTEPPPAQQSSVEIRLLGPIEVEAPGPMDDGRRELCTELLVYLAAHPEGVHPTVLSGAIWPRGVSAAVRDACLARVSDWLGRDARGRPNLYTDERGRIRLGSEVRVDLNVFRWLVWRSAAEPGSETAYMSHALDLVRGPLLADRPRGRYAWLADHDLEYEAAARVVDVAHRLVVLRLDEGDAHGAVSAARAGLRLAPEDEGLWRDLLRATHATGDVARLRAVVDELRARIGRDPYLDRLQPETEALVEELLPDWHQVPAH
;
A
#
# COMPACT_ATOMS: atom_id res chain seq x y z
N MET A 1 75.98 -38.78 35.85
CA MET A 1 76.94 -37.68 36.16
C MET A 1 76.17 -36.36 36.09
N VAL A 2 76.22 -35.44 37.07
CA VAL A 2 77.40 -34.69 37.59
C VAL A 2 77.90 -33.71 36.51
N THR A 3 77.85 -32.37 36.63
CA THR A 3 77.40 -31.47 37.74
C THR A 3 77.21 -30.02 37.25
N ARG A 4 76.52 -29.17 38.06
CA ARG A 4 76.67 -27.69 38.21
C ARG A 4 76.42 -26.80 36.96
N HIS A 5 75.45 -25.86 37.00
CA HIS A 5 75.44 -24.54 37.71
C HIS A 5 76.32 -23.45 37.07
N GLY A 6 75.66 -22.40 36.57
CA GLY A 6 76.22 -21.08 36.25
C GLY A 6 75.07 -20.07 36.14
N GLN A 7 75.06 -19.01 36.94
CA GLN A 7 73.97 -18.03 37.03
C GLN A 7 74.24 -16.80 36.17
N ARG A 8 73.19 -16.14 35.65
CA ARG A 8 72.89 -14.70 35.89
C ARG A 8 71.63 -14.19 35.15
N THR A 9 70.64 -13.78 35.95
CA THR A 9 69.70 -12.62 35.83
C THR A 9 69.07 -12.17 34.48
N PRO A 10 67.80 -11.70 34.49
CA PRO A 10 67.01 -11.38 33.28
C PRO A 10 67.00 -9.89 32.88
N ASP A 11 66.47 -9.60 31.70
CA ASP A 11 65.90 -8.28 31.33
C ASP A 11 64.65 -8.44 30.42
N HIS A 12 64.00 -7.35 30.02
CA HIS A 12 62.55 -7.30 29.78
C HIS A 12 62.11 -6.47 28.54
N ARG A 13 60.94 -6.81 27.96
CA ARG A 13 60.15 -6.08 26.92
C ARG A 13 60.66 -6.15 25.46
N GLY A 14 59.72 -5.98 24.51
CA GLY A 14 59.99 -5.67 23.09
C GLY A 14 59.02 -6.30 22.08
N ALA A 15 57.86 -5.69 21.82
CA ALA A 15 56.94 -6.14 20.76
C ALA A 15 57.23 -5.45 19.41
N GLY A 16 57.22 -6.23 18.31
CA GLY A 16 57.50 -5.75 16.95
C GLY A 16 56.29 -5.17 16.23
N ARG A 17 56.51 -4.18 15.35
CA ARG A 17 55.49 -3.49 14.54
C ARG A 17 55.48 -4.00 13.08
N PRO A 18 54.32 -4.08 12.40
CA PRO A 18 54.24 -4.43 10.97
C PRO A 18 54.70 -3.28 10.03
N PRO A 19 55.03 -3.58 8.77
CA PRO A 19 55.61 -2.62 7.82
C PRO A 19 54.60 -1.64 7.19
N ARG A 20 55.11 -0.49 6.70
CA ARG A 20 54.34 0.56 6.00
C ARG A 20 54.32 0.33 4.47
N ARG A 21 53.18 0.57 3.81
CA ARG A 21 53.07 0.74 2.35
C ARG A 21 53.39 2.18 1.94
N HIS A 22 53.94 2.37 0.74
CA HIS A 22 53.97 3.67 0.05
C HIS A 22 52.77 3.80 -0.91
N ARG A 23 52.32 5.04 -1.16
CA ARG A 23 51.22 5.40 -2.07
C ARG A 23 51.74 5.83 -3.44
N SER A 24 50.88 5.81 -4.47
CA SER A 24 51.20 6.31 -5.81
C SER A 24 51.01 7.83 -5.92
N ALA A 25 51.72 8.47 -6.85
CA ALA A 25 51.59 9.91 -7.10
C ALA A 25 50.20 10.31 -7.65
N GLY A 26 49.51 9.38 -8.34
CA GLY A 26 48.16 9.59 -8.86
C GLY A 26 47.11 9.78 -7.75
N GLU A 27 47.22 9.06 -6.64
CA GLU A 27 46.35 9.25 -5.47
C GLU A 27 46.47 10.67 -4.88
N VAL A 28 47.69 11.21 -4.83
CA VAL A 28 47.96 12.56 -4.32
C VAL A 28 47.37 13.62 -5.27
N LEU A 29 47.59 13.48 -6.57
CA LEU A 29 47.02 14.38 -7.58
C LEU A 29 45.48 14.35 -7.59
N ALA A 30 44.87 13.16 -7.47
CA ALA A 30 43.42 13.02 -7.38
C ALA A 30 42.85 13.68 -6.11
N GLY A 31 43.53 13.54 -4.97
CA GLY A 31 43.15 14.23 -3.72
C GLY A 31 43.25 15.76 -3.83
N ILE A 32 44.33 16.28 -4.43
CA ILE A 32 44.49 17.73 -4.69
C ILE A 32 43.37 18.23 -5.60
N GLY A 33 43.05 17.50 -6.67
CA GLY A 33 41.96 17.83 -7.58
C GLY A 33 40.59 17.85 -6.89
N ALA A 34 40.31 16.89 -6.01
CA ALA A 34 39.08 16.85 -5.22
C ALA A 34 38.97 18.04 -4.25
N ILE A 35 40.06 18.42 -3.57
CA ILE A 35 40.10 19.60 -2.69
C ILE A 35 39.89 20.89 -3.49
N ALA A 36 40.56 21.04 -4.64
CA ALA A 36 40.42 22.21 -5.50
C ALA A 36 38.99 22.36 -6.06
N ALA A 37 38.38 21.26 -6.52
CA ALA A 37 37.00 21.25 -7.01
C ALA A 37 35.99 21.57 -5.90
N LEU A 38 36.16 21.00 -4.70
CA LEU A 38 35.28 21.24 -3.56
C LEU A 38 35.41 22.68 -3.03
N ALA A 39 36.61 23.25 -3.02
CA ALA A 39 36.84 24.67 -2.72
C ALA A 39 36.22 25.60 -3.77
N ALA A 40 36.35 25.27 -5.07
CA ALA A 40 35.73 26.03 -6.16
C ALA A 40 34.19 26.02 -6.09
N LEU A 41 33.58 24.90 -5.70
CA LEU A 41 32.14 24.80 -5.51
C LEU A 41 31.65 25.50 -4.23
N LEU A 42 32.40 25.42 -3.13
CA LEU A 42 32.01 26.07 -1.86
C LEU A 42 32.24 27.59 -1.87
N ALA A 43 33.33 28.10 -2.45
CA ALA A 43 33.64 29.53 -2.44
C ALA A 43 33.32 30.23 -3.77
N GLY A 44 33.58 29.56 -4.90
CA GLY A 44 33.42 30.15 -6.24
C GLY A 44 31.97 30.35 -6.65
N VAL A 45 31.05 29.43 -6.29
CA VAL A 45 29.62 29.58 -6.60
C VAL A 45 29.00 30.77 -5.83
N PRO A 46 29.15 30.90 -4.49
CA PRO A 46 28.71 32.10 -3.77
C PRO A 46 29.35 33.39 -4.28
N ALA A 47 30.66 33.39 -4.55
CA ALA A 47 31.33 34.58 -5.08
C ALA A 47 30.80 35.00 -6.46
N ALA A 48 30.56 34.04 -7.36
CA ALA A 48 29.96 34.32 -8.67
C ALA A 48 28.52 34.82 -8.54
N LEU A 49 27.71 34.26 -7.64
CA LEU A 49 26.34 34.72 -7.40
C LEU A 49 26.33 36.15 -6.83
N LEU A 50 27.18 36.45 -5.84
CA LEU A 50 27.30 37.78 -5.25
C LEU A 50 27.78 38.84 -6.26
N VAL A 51 28.74 38.50 -7.13
CA VAL A 51 29.30 39.43 -8.15
C VAL A 51 28.35 39.65 -9.34
N LEU A 52 27.59 38.62 -9.74
CA LEU A 52 26.71 38.70 -10.92
C LEU A 52 25.26 39.10 -10.60
N PHE A 53 24.77 38.79 -9.40
CA PHE A 53 23.36 38.95 -9.02
C PHE A 53 23.14 39.61 -7.64
N GLY A 54 24.20 39.87 -6.86
CA GLY A 54 24.11 40.55 -5.57
C GLY A 54 23.77 39.63 -4.39
N SER A 55 23.41 40.26 -3.26
CA SER A 55 23.01 39.56 -2.02
C SER A 55 21.70 38.78 -2.20
N PRO A 56 21.59 37.52 -1.73
CA PRO A 56 20.32 36.81 -1.66
C PRO A 56 19.42 37.29 -0.50
N LEU A 57 19.98 38.03 0.46
CA LEU A 57 19.23 38.66 1.55
C LEU A 57 18.76 40.04 1.08
N PRO A 58 17.45 40.36 1.13
CA PRO A 58 16.94 41.68 0.78
C PRO A 58 17.29 42.70 1.86
N ASP A 59 17.65 43.92 1.44
CA ASP A 59 18.03 45.01 2.34
C ASP A 59 16.86 45.58 3.16
N GLU A 60 15.62 45.27 2.77
CA GLU A 60 14.38 45.59 3.51
C GLU A 60 13.47 44.35 3.64
N LEU A 61 12.70 44.28 4.73
CA LEU A 61 11.70 43.22 4.93
C LEU A 61 10.55 43.38 3.91
N PRO A 62 10.20 42.33 3.15
CA PRO A 62 9.18 42.45 2.10
C PRO A 62 7.79 42.71 2.69
N SER A 63 7.18 43.83 2.29
CA SER A 63 5.79 44.15 2.60
C SER A 63 4.81 43.29 1.80
N ALA A 64 3.56 43.19 2.27
CA ALA A 64 2.54 42.33 1.66
C ALA A 64 2.20 42.67 0.19
N ASP A 65 2.46 43.92 -0.25
CA ASP A 65 2.28 44.35 -1.65
C ASP A 65 3.19 43.63 -2.65
N VAL A 66 4.24 42.94 -2.19
CA VAL A 66 5.11 42.14 -3.09
C VAL A 66 4.33 40.96 -3.70
N LEU A 67 3.32 40.41 -3.00
CA LEU A 67 2.52 39.28 -3.51
C LEU A 67 1.51 39.66 -4.62
N THR A 68 1.22 40.96 -4.83
CA THR A 68 0.20 41.40 -5.81
C THR A 68 0.78 41.90 -7.14
N ARG A 69 2.11 42.05 -7.23
CA ARG A 69 2.77 42.51 -8.47
C ARG A 69 2.87 41.42 -9.53
N ARG A 70 2.58 41.77 -10.79
CA ARG A 70 2.80 40.90 -11.95
C ARG A 70 4.30 40.57 -12.08
N ILE A 71 4.62 39.28 -12.16
CA ILE A 71 5.99 38.76 -12.25
C ILE A 71 6.61 39.20 -13.59
N GLY A 72 7.55 40.14 -13.53
CA GLY A 72 8.39 40.53 -14.67
C GLY A 72 9.59 39.60 -14.87
N PRO A 73 10.33 39.71 -15.99
CA PRO A 73 11.50 38.88 -16.27
C PRO A 73 12.59 38.93 -15.18
N SER A 74 12.74 40.07 -14.50
CA SER A 74 13.65 40.25 -13.37
C SER A 74 13.25 39.43 -12.13
N ALA A 75 11.95 39.25 -11.89
CA ALA A 75 11.47 38.43 -10.77
C ALA A 75 11.66 36.93 -11.04
N LEU A 76 11.49 36.49 -12.30
CA LEU A 76 11.87 35.12 -12.72
C LEU A 76 13.37 34.86 -12.51
N LEU A 77 14.22 35.82 -12.87
CA LEU A 77 15.66 35.73 -12.62
C LEU A 77 15.99 35.67 -11.11
N GLY A 78 15.31 36.47 -10.29
CA GLY A 78 15.46 36.43 -8.82
C GLY A 78 15.08 35.07 -8.21
N VAL A 79 13.96 34.48 -8.65
CA VAL A 79 13.55 33.12 -8.22
C VAL A 79 14.57 32.07 -8.67
N LEU A 80 15.09 32.17 -9.90
CA LEU A 80 16.13 31.26 -10.39
C LEU A 80 17.41 31.35 -9.55
N VAL A 81 17.87 32.56 -9.24
CA VAL A 81 19.05 32.81 -8.38
C VAL A 81 18.81 32.28 -6.97
N ALA A 82 17.63 32.46 -6.38
CA ALA A 82 17.27 31.90 -5.08
C ALA A 82 17.30 30.36 -5.07
N LEU A 83 16.80 29.71 -6.13
CA LEU A 83 16.89 28.24 -6.27
C LEU A 83 18.34 27.75 -6.37
N VAL A 84 19.23 28.48 -7.06
CA VAL A 84 20.66 28.15 -7.11
C VAL A 84 21.33 28.33 -5.75
N TRP A 85 20.98 29.36 -4.97
CA TRP A 85 21.44 29.53 -3.59
C TRP A 85 20.97 28.40 -2.66
N LEU A 86 19.71 27.97 -2.78
CA LEU A 86 19.18 26.83 -2.01
C LEU A 86 19.89 25.52 -2.36
N ALA A 87 20.12 25.26 -3.66
CA ALA A 87 20.87 24.09 -4.13
C ALA A 87 22.33 24.11 -3.63
N TRP A 88 22.98 25.28 -3.63
CA TRP A 88 24.31 25.44 -3.05
C TRP A 88 24.32 25.22 -1.53
N LEU A 89 23.35 25.76 -0.80
CA LEU A 89 23.24 25.58 0.65
C LEU A 89 23.05 24.09 1.01
N GLN A 90 22.22 23.37 0.25
CA GLN A 90 22.03 21.93 0.40
C GLN A 90 23.33 21.15 0.11
N PHE A 91 24.07 21.52 -0.94
CA PHE A 91 25.39 20.94 -1.24
C PHE A 91 26.39 21.20 -0.10
N ALA A 92 26.45 22.42 0.42
CA ALA A 92 27.33 22.79 1.53
C ALA A 92 26.97 22.02 2.82
N ALA A 93 25.67 21.86 3.12
CA ALA A 93 25.21 21.04 4.24
C ALA A 93 25.65 19.57 4.10
N CYS A 94 25.56 18.99 2.89
CA CYS A 94 26.09 17.65 2.63
C CYS A 94 27.60 17.58 2.89
N VAL A 95 28.39 18.56 2.44
CA VAL A 95 29.84 18.58 2.67
C VAL A 95 30.16 18.64 4.16
N VAL A 96 29.43 19.45 4.93
CA VAL A 96 29.62 19.56 6.39
C VAL A 96 29.29 18.23 7.10
N VAL A 97 28.19 17.55 6.75
CA VAL A 97 27.80 16.27 7.35
C VAL A 97 28.80 15.15 7.02
N GLU A 98 29.23 15.05 5.76
CA GLU A 98 30.24 14.07 5.33
C GLU A 98 31.61 14.32 5.98
N LEU A 99 32.03 15.58 6.07
CA LEU A 99 33.29 15.97 6.73
C LEU A 99 33.24 15.65 8.24
N TYR A 100 32.12 15.93 8.91
CA TYR A 100 31.92 15.65 10.32
C TYR A 100 31.91 14.14 10.62
N ALA A 101 31.23 13.34 9.78
CA ALA A 101 31.25 11.88 9.88
C ALA A 101 32.66 11.31 9.66
N GLY A 102 33.36 11.79 8.62
CA GLY A 102 34.73 11.38 8.29
C GLY A 102 35.76 11.74 9.39
N VAL A 103 35.60 12.89 10.05
CA VAL A 103 36.47 13.31 11.17
C VAL A 103 36.17 12.57 12.47
N ARG A 104 34.91 12.20 12.74
CA ARG A 104 34.53 11.44 13.95
C ARG A 104 34.65 9.92 13.81
N GLY A 105 34.92 9.39 12.61
CA GLY A 105 35.10 7.95 12.38
C GLY A 105 33.80 7.13 12.54
N VAL A 106 32.64 7.77 12.48
CA VAL A 106 31.34 7.09 12.56
C VAL A 106 30.98 6.58 11.17
N GLY A 107 30.86 5.26 11.00
CA GLY A 107 30.83 4.59 9.70
C GLY A 107 29.61 4.85 8.80
N VAL A 108 28.66 5.69 9.21
CA VAL A 108 27.51 6.11 8.39
C VAL A 108 27.23 7.61 8.63
N PRO A 109 27.24 8.46 7.60
CA PRO A 109 26.83 9.85 7.71
C PRO A 109 25.32 9.97 7.89
N ALA A 110 24.86 11.02 8.58
CA ALA A 110 23.43 11.33 8.65
C ALA A 110 22.88 11.65 7.23
N ARG A 111 21.63 11.27 6.96
CA ARG A 111 20.97 11.62 5.70
C ARG A 111 20.50 13.07 5.74
N VAL A 112 20.94 13.88 4.78
CA VAL A 112 20.37 15.22 4.58
C VAL A 112 19.06 15.07 3.78
N PRO A 113 17.94 15.66 4.19
CA PRO A 113 16.68 15.56 3.43
C PRO A 113 16.86 16.11 2.01
N LEU A 114 16.12 15.52 1.06
CA LEU A 114 16.13 15.84 -0.38
C LEU A 114 17.49 15.64 -1.11
N ALA A 115 18.57 15.21 -0.44
CA ALA A 115 19.94 15.26 -0.96
C ALA A 115 20.41 14.03 -1.76
N GLY A 116 19.49 13.20 -2.26
CA GLY A 116 19.71 11.80 -2.67
C GLY A 116 21.01 11.50 -3.44
N GLY A 117 21.06 11.82 -4.74
CA GLY A 117 22.24 11.51 -5.56
C GLY A 117 23.47 12.37 -5.23
N THR A 118 23.27 13.62 -4.82
CA THR A 118 24.33 14.61 -4.59
C THR A 118 25.18 14.28 -3.37
N GLN A 119 24.59 13.74 -2.29
CA GLN A 119 25.35 13.28 -1.12
C GLN A 119 26.40 12.21 -1.49
N SER A 120 26.10 11.32 -2.45
CA SER A 120 27.05 10.28 -2.90
C SER A 120 28.26 10.81 -3.68
N LEU A 121 28.10 11.93 -4.40
CA LEU A 121 29.18 12.64 -5.09
C LEU A 121 30.05 13.42 -4.10
N VAL A 122 29.40 14.10 -3.15
CA VAL A 122 30.07 14.82 -2.06
C VAL A 122 30.92 13.86 -1.21
N HIS A 123 30.36 12.72 -0.80
CA HIS A 123 31.08 11.68 -0.05
C HIS A 123 32.37 11.25 -0.76
N ARG A 124 32.34 11.02 -2.08
CA ARG A 124 33.53 10.65 -2.86
C ARG A 124 34.60 11.74 -2.87
N LEU A 125 34.20 13.02 -3.00
CA LEU A 125 35.12 14.16 -2.96
C LEU A 125 35.74 14.36 -1.56
N VAL A 126 34.92 14.27 -0.51
CA VAL A 126 35.36 14.40 0.89
C VAL A 126 36.28 13.24 1.29
N VAL A 127 35.97 12.00 0.90
CA VAL A 127 36.85 10.84 1.15
C VAL A 127 38.16 10.96 0.37
N ALA A 128 38.15 11.42 -0.89
CA ALA A 128 39.39 11.67 -1.64
C ALA A 128 40.28 12.75 -0.98
N ALA A 129 39.66 13.81 -0.43
CA ALA A 129 40.36 14.84 0.35
C ALA A 129 40.92 14.29 1.68
N LEU A 130 40.11 13.57 2.46
CA LEU A 130 40.52 13.00 3.76
C LEU A 130 41.60 11.92 3.61
N LEU A 131 41.58 11.13 2.54
CA LEU A 131 42.64 10.18 2.22
C LEU A 131 43.99 10.88 2.05
N LEU A 132 44.03 12.13 1.56
CA LEU A 132 45.24 12.93 1.47
C LEU A 132 45.83 13.25 2.86
N PHE A 133 44.99 13.65 3.82
CA PHE A 133 45.41 14.06 5.17
C PHE A 133 45.90 12.91 6.07
N THR A 134 45.54 11.65 5.78
CA THR A 134 45.97 10.48 6.59
C THR A 134 47.46 10.10 6.46
N ALA A 135 48.30 10.96 5.87
CA ALA A 135 49.72 10.69 5.60
C ALA A 135 50.73 11.43 6.51
N THR A 136 50.34 12.48 7.25
CA THR A 136 51.30 13.44 7.86
C THR A 136 51.10 13.72 9.34
N THR A 137 51.27 12.70 10.19
CA THR A 137 51.37 12.86 11.67
C THR A 137 52.44 11.99 12.33
N THR A 138 53.71 12.13 11.90
CA THR A 138 54.87 11.77 12.74
C THR A 138 56.06 12.69 12.49
N ILE A 139 56.41 13.53 13.47
CA ILE A 139 57.77 13.90 13.91
C ILE A 139 57.66 14.68 15.23
N MET A 140 58.55 14.40 16.19
CA MET A 140 58.84 15.24 17.36
C MET A 140 60.34 15.56 17.37
N PRO A 141 60.77 16.70 17.94
CA PRO A 141 62.06 16.85 18.58
C PRO A 141 61.95 16.67 20.11
N ALA A 142 63.09 16.60 20.81
CA ALA A 142 63.17 16.38 22.26
C ALA A 142 64.37 17.11 22.85
N LEU A 143 64.38 17.35 24.19
CA LEU A 143 65.53 17.10 25.09
C LEU A 143 65.27 17.47 26.57
N THR A 144 66.07 16.87 27.44
CA THR A 144 66.47 17.28 28.83
C THR A 144 65.47 17.45 29.99
N ALA A 145 65.56 16.48 30.92
CA ALA A 145 65.88 16.66 32.35
C ALA A 145 64.87 17.26 33.35
N ALA A 146 64.20 16.39 34.12
CA ALA A 146 64.27 16.32 35.60
C ALA A 146 63.55 15.07 36.16
N GLY A 147 63.92 14.61 37.35
CA GLY A 147 63.15 13.64 38.18
C GLY A 147 62.73 14.30 39.52
N PRO A 148 62.34 13.56 40.58
CA PRO A 148 62.37 12.09 40.75
C PRO A 148 61.10 11.46 41.39
N ALA A 149 61.17 10.14 41.67
CA ALA A 149 60.32 9.38 42.63
C ALA A 149 58.81 9.17 42.24
N GLN A 150 58.09 8.16 42.75
CA GLN A 150 58.39 7.10 43.75
C GLN A 150 57.74 5.73 43.36
N ARG A 151 57.71 4.73 44.27
CA ARG A 151 57.41 3.30 43.95
C ARG A 151 55.94 2.85 44.23
N PRO A 152 55.45 1.76 43.57
CA PRO A 152 54.19 1.08 43.87
C PRO A 152 54.34 0.05 45.03
N PRO A 153 53.29 -0.75 45.36
CA PRO A 153 53.34 -2.17 44.93
C PRO A 153 51.98 -2.92 44.72
N ALA A 154 52.09 -4.15 44.19
CA ALA A 154 51.28 -5.36 44.52
C ALA A 154 49.80 -5.48 44.04
N GLN A 155 49.22 -6.66 43.70
CA GLN A 155 49.64 -8.07 43.44
C GLN A 155 48.35 -8.86 42.97
N THR A 156 48.30 -10.07 42.36
CA THR A 156 49.24 -11.00 41.66
C THR A 156 48.47 -12.24 41.11
N GLN A 157 48.99 -12.93 40.07
CA GLN A 157 48.66 -14.32 39.58
C GLN A 157 47.33 -14.59 38.81
N SER A 158 47.22 -15.62 37.95
CA SER A 158 48.17 -16.71 37.55
C SER A 158 47.96 -17.33 36.15
N GLN A 159 49.08 -17.69 35.49
CA GLN A 159 49.38 -18.83 34.56
C GLN A 159 48.44 -19.13 33.34
N GLU A 160 48.86 -19.29 32.08
CA GLU A 160 50.13 -19.65 31.34
C GLU A 160 50.37 -21.15 31.06
N PHE A 161 50.45 -21.53 29.76
CA PHE A 161 51.43 -22.50 29.22
C PHE A 161 51.73 -22.25 27.72
N ARG A 162 52.79 -22.85 27.17
CA ARG A 162 53.60 -22.25 26.08
C ARG A 162 54.44 -23.25 25.24
N PRO A 163 54.61 -23.04 23.91
CA PRO A 163 55.59 -23.75 23.07
C PRO A 163 56.90 -22.94 22.83
N VAL A 164 57.96 -23.60 22.31
CA VAL A 164 59.33 -23.05 22.13
C VAL A 164 59.92 -23.44 20.76
N ALA A 165 60.81 -22.60 20.22
CA ALA A 165 61.59 -22.77 18.97
C ALA A 165 63.00 -22.09 19.14
N ALA A 166 63.96 -22.08 18.21
CA ALA A 166 64.01 -22.44 16.79
C ALA A 166 65.47 -22.83 16.37
N ALA A 167 65.71 -23.14 15.09
CA ALA A 167 67.06 -23.33 14.51
C ALA A 167 67.19 -22.78 13.07
N VAL A 168 68.40 -22.38 12.68
CA VAL A 168 68.82 -21.63 11.48
C VAL A 168 70.28 -22.07 11.18
N PRO A 169 70.72 -22.40 9.94
CA PRO A 169 71.34 -21.36 9.08
C PRO A 169 71.37 -21.56 7.55
N GLU A 170 71.94 -20.53 6.89
CA GLU A 170 72.94 -20.58 5.80
C GLU A 170 72.54 -19.90 4.46
N ARG A 171 73.57 -19.43 3.73
CA ARG A 171 73.51 -18.61 2.51
C ARG A 171 74.20 -19.33 1.35
N VAL A 172 73.74 -19.06 0.12
CA VAL A 172 74.55 -19.15 -1.10
C VAL A 172 74.27 -17.91 -1.95
N ALA A 173 75.31 -17.39 -2.62
CA ALA A 173 75.22 -16.31 -3.62
C ALA A 173 75.70 -16.83 -4.99
N PRO A 174 75.47 -16.08 -6.08
CA PRO A 174 76.65 -15.35 -6.59
C PRO A 174 76.39 -13.95 -7.19
N ASP A 175 77.44 -13.14 -7.05
CA ASP A 175 78.02 -12.03 -7.82
C ASP A 175 77.46 -11.52 -9.19
N PRO A 176 77.92 -10.31 -9.65
CA PRO A 176 77.13 -9.43 -10.51
C PRO A 176 77.61 -9.30 -11.98
N GLY A 177 76.73 -8.77 -12.84
CA GLY A 177 76.98 -8.48 -14.26
C GLY A 177 76.71 -7.02 -14.64
N THR A 178 77.71 -6.37 -15.23
CA THR A 178 77.77 -4.93 -15.58
C THR A 178 76.91 -4.53 -16.80
N GLY A 179 76.32 -3.32 -16.75
CA GLY A 179 76.09 -2.49 -17.95
C GLY A 179 74.64 -2.29 -18.41
N GLY A 180 74.24 -1.01 -18.58
CA GLY A 180 73.11 -0.61 -19.44
C GLY A 180 73.57 -0.45 -20.91
N PRO A 181 72.69 -0.10 -21.86
CA PRO A 181 71.76 1.04 -21.73
C PRO A 181 70.27 0.69 -22.00
N ALA A 182 69.42 1.72 -22.09
CA ALA A 182 67.97 1.59 -22.15
C ALA A 182 67.39 1.59 -23.58
N ALA A 183 66.30 0.84 -23.78
CA ALA A 183 65.25 1.12 -24.75
C ALA A 183 63.92 0.44 -24.34
N GLU A 184 62.81 1.16 -24.55
CA GLU A 184 61.39 0.76 -24.56
C GLU A 184 60.72 0.17 -23.28
N PRO A 185 59.44 0.52 -23.02
CA PRO A 185 58.70 0.06 -21.84
C PRO A 185 57.95 -1.26 -22.08
N LEU A 186 58.29 -2.31 -21.35
CA LEU A 186 57.42 -3.49 -21.24
C LEU A 186 56.14 -3.14 -20.47
N GLU A 187 54.99 -3.34 -21.11
CA GLU A 187 53.68 -3.12 -20.52
C GLU A 187 53.48 -4.01 -19.28
N ARG A 188 52.93 -3.45 -18.21
CA ARG A 188 52.37 -4.24 -17.12
C ARG A 188 51.02 -4.78 -17.57
N THR A 189 51.05 -5.91 -18.28
CA THR A 189 49.87 -6.71 -18.63
C THR A 189 48.93 -6.82 -17.42
N GLY A 190 47.73 -6.28 -17.55
CA GLY A 190 46.75 -6.33 -16.49
C GLY A 190 46.30 -7.78 -16.30
N THR A 191 46.38 -8.31 -15.08
CA THR A 191 45.79 -9.62 -14.76
C THR A 191 44.64 -9.45 -13.79
N THR A 192 43.46 -9.94 -14.17
CA THR A 192 42.27 -9.94 -13.33
C THR A 192 41.87 -11.36 -12.94
N LYS A 193 40.93 -11.49 -12.02
CA LYS A 193 40.41 -12.77 -11.52
C LYS A 193 38.96 -12.91 -11.94
N ILE A 194 38.65 -14.04 -12.59
CA ILE A 194 37.28 -14.40 -12.93
C ILE A 194 36.84 -15.68 -12.20
N TYR A 195 35.56 -15.73 -11.87
CA TYR A 195 34.87 -16.89 -11.36
C TYR A 195 33.71 -17.23 -12.29
N ARG A 196 33.50 -18.52 -12.57
CA ARG A 196 32.36 -18.99 -13.37
C ARG A 196 31.32 -19.59 -12.43
N VAL A 197 30.12 -19.02 -12.41
CA VAL A 197 29.00 -19.48 -11.58
C VAL A 197 28.68 -20.93 -11.95
N ARG A 198 28.61 -21.84 -10.97
CA ARG A 198 28.35 -23.27 -11.23
C ARG A 198 26.88 -23.53 -11.62
N PRO A 199 26.62 -24.64 -12.35
CA PRO A 199 25.31 -25.28 -12.33
C PRO A 199 24.88 -25.61 -10.88
N PRO A 200 23.57 -25.59 -10.56
CA PRO A 200 23.10 -25.97 -9.23
C PRO A 200 23.32 -27.47 -8.99
N GLU A 201 23.84 -27.82 -7.81
CA GLU A 201 23.91 -29.19 -7.33
C GLU A 201 22.67 -29.46 -6.45
N GLY A 202 21.64 -30.06 -7.05
CA GLY A 202 20.34 -30.28 -6.40
C GLY A 202 19.51 -29.00 -6.29
N ARG A 203 19.09 -28.64 -5.06
CA ARG A 203 18.23 -27.47 -4.78
C ARG A 203 19.00 -26.17 -4.48
N HIS A 204 20.34 -26.18 -4.58
CA HIS A 204 21.18 -25.03 -4.22
C HIS A 204 21.80 -24.37 -5.45
N HIS A 205 21.53 -23.08 -5.63
CA HIS A 205 22.14 -22.22 -6.64
C HIS A 205 23.26 -21.40 -5.98
N GLU A 206 24.47 -21.32 -6.57
CA GLU A 206 25.51 -20.44 -6.04
C GLU A 206 25.06 -18.97 -6.10
N SER A 207 25.13 -18.28 -4.97
CA SER A 207 24.81 -16.86 -4.79
C SER A 207 26.06 -15.97 -4.75
N LEU A 208 25.93 -14.66 -4.98
CA LEU A 208 27.06 -13.73 -4.82
C LEU A 208 27.61 -13.70 -3.37
N TRP A 209 26.78 -14.01 -2.36
CA TRP A 209 27.22 -14.14 -0.97
C TRP A 209 28.13 -15.35 -0.80
N GLU A 210 27.71 -16.55 -1.23
CA GLU A 210 28.51 -17.75 -1.12
C GLU A 210 29.80 -17.66 -1.93
N ILE A 211 29.76 -17.04 -3.12
CA ILE A 211 30.97 -16.79 -3.93
C ILE A 211 31.92 -15.81 -3.20
N ALA A 212 31.42 -14.77 -2.53
CA ALA A 212 32.24 -13.90 -1.70
C ALA A 212 32.79 -14.61 -0.45
N GLU A 213 32.02 -15.47 0.21
CA GLU A 213 32.49 -16.25 1.35
C GLU A 213 33.60 -17.25 0.94
N LYS A 214 33.38 -17.94 -0.18
CA LYS A 214 34.28 -18.94 -0.79
C LYS A 214 35.56 -18.34 -1.37
N CYS A 215 35.50 -17.17 -2.00
CA CYS A 215 36.65 -16.55 -2.69
C CYS A 215 37.29 -15.39 -1.93
N LEU A 216 36.53 -14.61 -1.15
CA LEU A 216 37.00 -13.43 -0.40
C LEU A 216 37.08 -13.66 1.12
N GLY A 217 36.48 -14.73 1.65
CA GLY A 217 36.49 -15.10 3.07
C GLY A 217 35.44 -14.39 3.93
N ASP A 218 34.56 -13.58 3.34
CA ASP A 218 33.41 -12.95 4.01
C ASP A 218 32.30 -12.72 2.98
N GLY A 219 31.15 -13.36 3.19
CA GLY A 219 30.00 -13.24 2.29
C GLY A 219 29.47 -11.81 2.15
N ARG A 220 29.67 -10.94 3.15
CA ARG A 220 29.25 -9.51 3.07
C ARG A 220 29.95 -8.74 1.95
N ARG A 221 31.11 -9.23 1.48
CA ARG A 221 31.87 -8.66 0.35
C ARG A 221 31.25 -8.92 -1.02
N TYR A 222 30.09 -9.60 -1.10
CA TYR A 222 29.31 -9.76 -2.34
C TYR A 222 29.08 -8.46 -3.11
N LYS A 223 29.01 -7.33 -2.39
CA LYS A 223 28.81 -5.98 -2.95
C LYS A 223 29.97 -5.54 -3.84
N GLU A 224 31.20 -5.99 -3.57
CA GLU A 224 32.37 -5.73 -4.43
C GLU A 224 32.23 -6.48 -5.76
N ILE A 225 31.84 -7.76 -5.70
CA ILE A 225 31.60 -8.60 -6.89
C ILE A 225 30.44 -8.02 -7.72
N PHE A 226 29.35 -7.61 -7.06
CA PHE A 226 28.23 -6.94 -7.73
C PHE A 226 28.68 -5.64 -8.42
N ALA A 227 29.45 -4.79 -7.73
CA ALA A 227 29.92 -3.51 -8.29
C ALA A 227 30.84 -3.68 -9.50
N LEU A 228 31.70 -4.72 -9.52
CA LEU A 228 32.57 -5.02 -10.67
C LEU A 228 31.78 -5.48 -11.90
N ASN A 229 30.65 -6.17 -11.72
CA ASN A 229 29.92 -6.86 -12.79
C ASN A 229 28.59 -6.20 -13.20
N LYS A 230 28.06 -5.25 -12.42
CA LYS A 230 26.75 -4.63 -12.69
C LYS A 230 26.69 -4.01 -14.09
N GLY A 231 25.66 -4.37 -14.85
CA GLY A 231 25.41 -3.84 -16.20
C GLY A 231 26.29 -4.42 -17.32
N ARG A 232 27.31 -5.24 -17.03
CA ARG A 232 28.08 -5.94 -18.07
C ARG A 232 27.23 -7.01 -18.75
N THR A 233 27.40 -7.17 -20.06
CA THR A 233 26.78 -8.27 -20.83
C THR A 233 27.45 -9.58 -20.46
N GLN A 234 26.64 -10.63 -20.28
CA GLN A 234 27.07 -12.00 -20.00
C GLN A 234 27.04 -12.87 -21.27
N PRO A 235 27.63 -14.08 -21.27
CA PRO A 235 27.70 -14.94 -22.46
C PRO A 235 26.34 -15.45 -22.98
N ASP A 236 25.27 -15.30 -22.18
CA ASP A 236 23.87 -15.58 -22.54
C ASP A 236 23.12 -14.33 -23.07
N GLY A 237 23.83 -13.19 -23.23
CA GLY A 237 23.28 -11.91 -23.67
C GLY A 237 22.66 -11.06 -22.55
N THR A 238 22.52 -11.59 -21.33
CA THR A 238 21.86 -10.90 -20.21
C THR A 238 22.82 -9.99 -19.43
N ARG A 239 22.35 -9.33 -18.36
CA ARG A 239 23.14 -8.39 -17.55
C ARG A 239 22.81 -8.52 -16.07
N LEU A 240 23.83 -8.40 -15.21
CA LEU A 240 23.64 -8.31 -13.76
C LEU A 240 23.04 -6.94 -13.39
N THR A 241 21.75 -6.90 -13.05
CA THR A 241 21.03 -5.68 -12.63
C THR A 241 20.77 -5.62 -11.13
N ILE A 242 20.43 -6.77 -10.52
CA ILE A 242 20.07 -6.97 -9.11
C ILE A 242 21.04 -7.98 -8.48
N ALA A 243 21.50 -7.74 -7.25
CA ALA A 243 22.58 -8.52 -6.63
C ALA A 243 22.21 -9.96 -6.22
N SER A 244 20.93 -10.31 -6.17
CA SER A 244 20.45 -11.66 -5.89
C SER A 244 20.38 -12.57 -7.13
N LEU A 245 20.42 -12.00 -8.35
CA LEU A 245 20.14 -12.73 -9.59
C LEU A 245 21.41 -12.97 -10.41
N ILE A 246 22.12 -14.05 -10.11
CA ILE A 246 23.18 -14.61 -10.97
C ILE A 246 22.75 -15.95 -11.55
N ARG A 247 23.07 -16.22 -12.83
CA ARG A 247 22.71 -17.45 -13.53
C ARG A 247 23.93 -18.38 -13.69
N PRO A 248 23.77 -19.71 -13.68
CA PRO A 248 24.83 -20.66 -14.00
C PRO A 248 25.56 -20.35 -15.30
N GLY A 249 26.88 -20.57 -15.31
CA GLY A 249 27.73 -20.39 -16.48
C GLY A 249 28.17 -18.94 -16.75
N TRP A 250 27.56 -17.93 -16.11
CA TRP A 250 28.02 -16.54 -16.11
C TRP A 250 29.47 -16.40 -15.63
N ILE A 251 30.13 -15.35 -16.10
CA ILE A 251 31.47 -14.95 -15.67
C ILE A 251 31.35 -13.75 -14.74
N LEU A 252 32.00 -13.82 -13.58
CA LEU A 252 32.08 -12.74 -12.61
C LEU A 252 33.54 -12.33 -12.44
N GLU A 253 33.86 -11.07 -12.72
CA GLU A 253 35.12 -10.46 -12.28
C GLU A 253 35.12 -10.33 -10.75
N LEU A 254 36.21 -10.75 -10.10
CA LEU A 254 36.39 -10.75 -8.65
C LEU A 254 37.50 -9.78 -8.23
N PRO A 255 37.43 -9.24 -6.99
CA PRO A 255 38.52 -8.46 -6.40
C PRO A 255 39.88 -9.16 -6.45
N ALA A 256 40.96 -8.39 -6.59
CA ALA A 256 42.31 -8.90 -6.81
C ALA A 256 42.84 -9.80 -5.66
N ASP A 257 42.28 -9.72 -4.46
CA ASP A 257 42.62 -10.57 -3.31
C ASP A 257 41.89 -11.93 -3.31
N ALA A 258 40.96 -12.17 -4.24
CA ALA A 258 40.19 -13.41 -4.32
C ALA A 258 41.05 -14.67 -4.47
N LYS A 259 40.63 -15.74 -3.80
CA LYS A 259 41.23 -17.08 -3.79
C LYS A 259 40.32 -18.07 -4.53
N GLY A 260 40.89 -19.14 -5.09
CA GLY A 260 40.12 -20.14 -5.83
C GLY A 260 39.51 -19.67 -7.16
N ALA A 261 39.91 -18.49 -7.65
CA ALA A 261 39.45 -17.89 -8.90
C ALA A 261 40.47 -18.09 -10.04
N LYS A 262 40.01 -18.11 -11.30
CA LYS A 262 40.90 -18.21 -12.46
C LYS A 262 41.50 -16.83 -12.75
N VAL A 263 42.83 -16.74 -12.85
CA VAL A 263 43.51 -15.55 -13.35
C VAL A 263 43.49 -15.56 -14.89
N ILE A 264 43.19 -14.40 -15.48
CA ILE A 264 43.25 -14.13 -16.93
C ILE A 264 43.88 -12.76 -17.17
N SER A 265 44.24 -12.44 -18.41
CA SER A 265 44.59 -11.07 -18.80
C SER A 265 43.34 -10.16 -18.82
N VAL A 266 43.51 -8.85 -18.67
CA VAL A 266 42.41 -7.87 -18.76
C VAL A 266 41.92 -7.73 -20.19
N GLU A 267 42.80 -7.97 -21.16
CA GLU A 267 42.51 -7.97 -22.60
C GLU A 267 41.62 -9.16 -22.99
N GLU A 268 41.77 -10.33 -22.33
CA GLU A 268 40.87 -11.48 -22.46
C GLU A 268 39.49 -11.27 -21.80
N LEU A 269 39.35 -10.34 -20.84
CA LEU A 269 38.18 -10.26 -19.96
C LEU A 269 36.86 -10.09 -20.72
N ASP A 270 36.85 -9.21 -21.73
CA ASP A 270 35.66 -8.98 -22.56
C ASP A 270 35.33 -10.18 -23.46
N GLU A 271 36.29 -11.05 -23.78
CA GLU A 271 36.01 -12.31 -24.47
C GLU A 271 35.32 -13.31 -23.54
N TYR A 272 35.75 -13.41 -22.28
CA TYR A 272 35.06 -14.23 -21.30
C TYR A 272 33.64 -13.72 -21.03
N PHE A 273 33.42 -12.41 -20.94
CA PHE A 273 32.07 -11.83 -20.84
C PHE A 273 31.21 -12.08 -22.10
N ARG A 274 31.79 -12.07 -23.31
CA ARG A 274 31.06 -12.30 -24.57
C ARG A 274 30.83 -13.78 -24.93
N HIS A 275 31.72 -14.68 -24.54
CA HIS A 275 31.81 -16.05 -25.08
C HIS A 275 32.04 -17.15 -24.03
N GLY A 276 32.23 -16.79 -22.75
CA GLY A 276 32.48 -17.73 -21.65
C GLY A 276 33.85 -18.44 -21.70
N ARG A 277 34.68 -18.10 -22.69
CA ARG A 277 36.03 -18.64 -22.95
C ARG A 277 36.84 -17.63 -23.76
N ALA A 278 38.17 -17.70 -23.68
CA ALA A 278 39.05 -17.07 -24.66
C ALA A 278 38.85 -17.71 -26.04
N VAL A 279 38.97 -16.91 -27.10
CA VAL A 279 38.89 -17.37 -28.50
C VAL A 279 40.30 -17.49 -29.07
N PRO A 280 40.72 -18.68 -29.57
CA PRO A 280 42.00 -18.82 -30.27
C PRO A 280 42.09 -17.90 -31.50
N ASP A 281 43.30 -17.45 -31.82
CA ASP A 281 43.61 -16.37 -32.75
C ASP A 281 42.73 -16.26 -34.01
N ARG A 282 42.22 -15.04 -34.26
CA ARG A 282 41.70 -14.68 -35.58
C ARG A 282 42.87 -14.45 -36.55
N PRO A 283 42.89 -15.09 -37.73
CA PRO A 283 43.91 -14.81 -38.74
C PRO A 283 43.82 -13.37 -39.24
N ALA A 284 44.97 -12.83 -39.66
CA ALA A 284 45.13 -11.42 -40.00
C ALA A 284 44.23 -10.95 -41.15
N LYS A 285 43.78 -9.70 -41.05
CA LYS A 285 42.95 -9.00 -42.05
C LYS A 285 43.80 -8.67 -43.30
N PRO A 286 43.37 -9.00 -44.53
CA PRO A 286 44.12 -8.66 -45.74
C PRO A 286 44.31 -7.15 -45.93
N GLU A 287 45.51 -6.74 -46.32
CA GLU A 287 45.82 -5.37 -46.70
C GLU A 287 45.25 -4.99 -48.08
N ARG A 288 45.14 -3.68 -48.34
CA ARG A 288 44.65 -3.13 -49.60
C ARG A 288 45.80 -2.40 -50.33
N PRO A 289 46.01 -2.60 -51.65
CA PRO A 289 47.13 -1.97 -52.36
C PRO A 289 47.10 -0.42 -52.31
N PRO A 290 48.28 0.24 -52.35
CA PRO A 290 48.40 1.68 -52.20
C PRO A 290 48.05 2.48 -53.47
N GLN A 291 47.76 3.78 -53.30
CA GLN A 291 47.51 4.74 -54.38
C GLN A 291 48.57 5.88 -54.33
N PRO A 292 49.09 6.39 -55.48
CA PRO A 292 50.18 7.37 -55.48
C PRO A 292 49.77 8.80 -55.08
N ALA A 293 50.74 9.61 -54.62
CA ALA A 293 50.54 10.97 -54.12
C ALA A 293 51.18 12.07 -55.01
N PRO A 294 50.66 13.32 -54.98
CA PRO A 294 51.31 14.52 -55.51
C PRO A 294 52.16 15.28 -54.44
N PRO A 295 53.04 16.24 -54.81
CA PRO A 295 54.16 16.69 -53.95
C PRO A 295 54.11 18.24 -53.62
N PRO A 296 55.19 18.99 -53.22
CA PRO A 296 55.27 19.50 -51.83
C PRO A 296 55.78 20.96 -51.60
N SER A 297 55.46 21.59 -50.44
CA SER A 297 56.12 22.75 -49.76
C SER A 297 55.20 23.27 -48.63
N GLN A 298 55.60 23.99 -47.55
CA GLN A 298 56.88 24.51 -47.00
C GLN A 298 56.71 24.77 -45.46
N ALA A 299 57.70 25.30 -44.73
CA ALA A 299 57.70 25.51 -43.25
C ALA A 299 58.59 26.73 -42.82
N PRO A 300 58.89 27.03 -41.52
CA PRO A 300 58.15 26.69 -40.28
C PRO A 300 57.64 27.76 -39.24
N PRO A 301 58.38 28.77 -38.71
CA PRO A 301 58.91 28.61 -37.32
C PRO A 301 58.60 29.69 -36.25
N THR A 302 58.80 29.32 -34.97
CA THR A 302 59.11 30.14 -33.75
C THR A 302 58.04 31.11 -33.18
N ALA A 303 58.02 31.50 -31.89
CA ALA A 303 58.84 31.23 -30.68
C ALA A 303 57.90 31.04 -29.44
N GLY A 304 58.27 30.98 -28.14
CA GLY A 304 59.52 31.14 -27.37
C GLY A 304 59.19 31.21 -25.84
N PRO A 305 60.12 30.94 -24.88
CA PRO A 305 59.76 30.55 -23.50
C PRO A 305 60.26 31.49 -22.37
N THR A 306 59.96 31.17 -21.08
CA THR A 306 60.90 30.94 -19.92
C THR A 306 60.20 31.04 -18.53
N ALA A 307 60.78 30.45 -17.47
CA ALA A 307 60.35 30.45 -16.04
C ALA A 307 61.36 31.28 -15.16
N PRO A 308 61.77 31.01 -13.88
CA PRO A 308 61.25 30.22 -12.73
C PRO A 308 61.38 30.91 -11.30
N SER A 309 61.18 30.16 -10.20
CA SER A 309 61.88 30.22 -8.86
C SER A 309 61.21 30.79 -7.55
N THR A 310 61.19 29.93 -6.50
CA THR A 310 61.46 30.00 -5.01
C THR A 310 61.67 31.34 -4.23
N PRO A 311 61.73 31.42 -2.84
CA PRO A 311 61.59 30.44 -1.71
C PRO A 311 60.73 30.91 -0.46
N ALA A 312 60.98 30.35 0.76
CA ALA A 312 60.23 30.55 2.06
C ALA A 312 60.94 31.48 3.11
N PRO A 313 60.37 31.77 4.33
CA PRO A 313 60.83 31.12 5.61
C PRO A 313 59.82 31.06 6.83
N THR A 314 60.34 30.97 8.08
CA THR A 314 59.78 30.44 9.38
C THR A 314 59.56 31.47 10.51
N THR A 315 58.71 31.20 11.54
CA THR A 315 58.90 31.64 12.98
C THR A 315 58.01 30.89 14.03
N GLU A 316 58.26 31.09 15.34
CA GLU A 316 57.73 30.35 16.53
C GLU A 316 56.72 31.15 17.46
N PRO A 317 56.78 31.17 18.83
CA PRO A 317 55.86 30.42 19.74
C PRO A 317 55.17 31.27 20.85
N THR A 318 54.44 30.66 21.83
CA THR A 318 54.30 31.00 23.30
C THR A 318 53.20 30.13 24.01
N ALA A 319 53.12 30.08 25.36
CA ALA A 319 52.26 29.14 26.14
C ALA A 319 51.32 29.75 27.27
N PRO A 320 51.26 29.31 28.57
CA PRO A 320 50.00 29.04 29.34
C PRO A 320 49.87 29.90 30.65
N PRO A 321 49.17 29.57 31.80
CA PRO A 321 48.29 28.44 32.22
C PRO A 321 47.03 28.77 33.12
N THR A 322 46.37 27.71 33.67
CA THR A 322 45.46 27.68 34.89
C THR A 322 44.03 28.31 34.79
N THR A 323 43.00 27.98 35.61
CA THR A 323 42.89 27.28 36.94
C THR A 323 41.56 26.47 37.11
N GLU A 324 41.43 25.69 38.19
CA GLU A 324 40.28 24.85 38.64
C GLU A 324 39.39 25.57 39.70
N PRO A 325 38.59 24.93 40.62
CA PRO A 325 37.74 23.71 40.63
C PRO A 325 36.31 23.93 41.27
N THR A 326 35.61 22.83 41.66
CA THR A 326 34.66 22.70 42.83
C THR A 326 33.13 22.70 42.55
N THR A 327 32.23 21.87 43.14
CA THR A 327 32.21 20.50 43.75
C THR A 327 30.72 20.04 43.90
N ALA A 328 30.44 18.74 44.08
CA ALA A 328 29.10 18.14 44.34
C ALA A 328 28.68 18.23 45.85
N PRO A 329 27.78 17.42 46.51
CA PRO A 329 27.24 16.07 46.22
C PRO A 329 25.70 15.85 46.47
N ALA A 330 25.25 14.58 46.40
CA ALA A 330 23.90 14.09 46.78
C ALA A 330 23.91 13.38 48.17
N PRO A 331 22.78 12.82 48.69
CA PRO A 331 22.51 11.37 48.50
C PRO A 331 21.01 10.91 48.44
N ARG A 332 20.79 9.59 48.57
CA ARG A 332 19.57 8.72 48.42
C ARG A 332 19.11 8.15 49.81
N PRO A 333 18.29 7.07 49.97
CA PRO A 333 16.95 6.67 49.45
C PRO A 333 15.98 6.05 50.54
N THR A 334 14.73 5.64 50.21
CA THR A 334 14.01 4.43 50.78
C THR A 334 12.65 4.09 50.12
N GLU A 335 12.07 2.92 50.46
CA GLU A 335 10.85 2.21 49.96
C GLU A 335 10.39 1.16 51.04
N PRO A 336 9.35 0.27 50.94
CA PRO A 336 8.24 0.05 49.97
C PRO A 336 6.84 -0.30 50.63
N ALA A 337 5.92 -0.97 49.90
CA ALA A 337 5.04 -2.12 50.31
C ALA A 337 3.48 -2.08 50.18
N GLN A 338 2.95 -2.90 49.24
CA GLN A 338 1.78 -3.85 49.24
C GLN A 338 0.35 -3.52 49.76
N GLY A 339 -0.69 -3.96 49.01
CA GLY A 339 -2.06 -4.24 49.52
C GLY A 339 -3.19 -4.42 48.46
N ALA A 340 -4.09 -5.41 48.64
CA ALA A 340 -5.35 -5.69 47.89
C ALA A 340 -6.35 -6.46 48.81
N PRO A 341 -7.71 -6.50 48.64
CA PRO A 341 -8.43 -7.06 47.46
C PRO A 341 -9.85 -6.43 47.18
N ARG A 342 -10.78 -7.18 46.53
CA ARG A 342 -12.19 -6.82 46.17
C ARG A 342 -13.16 -7.90 46.71
N PRO A 343 -14.45 -7.60 47.07
CA PRO A 343 -15.61 -7.84 46.16
C PRO A 343 -16.77 -6.80 46.32
N ALA A 344 -17.97 -7.10 45.79
CA ALA A 344 -19.21 -6.28 45.78
C ALA A 344 -20.36 -7.00 46.57
N PRO A 345 -21.68 -6.65 46.54
CA PRO A 345 -22.43 -5.53 45.90
C PRO A 345 -23.50 -4.85 46.80
N SER A 346 -24.32 -3.93 46.26
CA SER A 346 -25.64 -3.51 46.82
C SER A 346 -26.53 -2.74 45.81
N GLN A 347 -27.84 -2.70 46.05
CA GLN A 347 -28.89 -2.07 45.20
C GLN A 347 -29.49 -0.80 45.86
N SER A 348 -30.04 0.14 45.07
CA SER A 348 -31.05 1.12 45.52
C SER A 348 -31.83 1.74 44.33
N VAL A 349 -32.95 2.45 44.57
CA VAL A 349 -34.00 2.74 43.57
C VAL A 349 -34.59 4.17 43.71
N ALA A 350 -34.80 4.84 42.56
CA ALA A 350 -35.64 6.03 42.32
C ALA A 350 -35.23 7.36 43.03
N PRO A 351 -35.86 8.54 42.78
CA PRO A 351 -36.93 8.87 41.81
C PRO A 351 -36.63 10.08 40.87
N ARG A 352 -37.60 10.44 40.00
CA ARG A 352 -37.62 11.69 39.20
C ARG A 352 -38.22 12.88 39.97
N PRO A 353 -37.78 14.13 39.72
CA PRO A 353 -38.57 15.35 39.95
C PRO A 353 -39.13 15.97 38.65
N SER A 354 -39.97 17.00 38.77
CA SER A 354 -40.84 17.51 37.69
C SER A 354 -40.72 19.03 37.42
N VAL A 355 -41.30 19.49 36.30
CA VAL A 355 -41.26 20.87 35.79
C VAL A 355 -42.32 21.77 36.44
N PRO A 356 -41.98 23.03 36.78
CA PRO A 356 -42.95 24.13 36.89
C PRO A 356 -42.67 25.29 35.90
N ARG A 357 -43.73 25.99 35.50
CA ARG A 357 -43.73 27.16 34.58
C ARG A 357 -44.48 28.33 35.23
N PRO A 358 -43.94 29.55 35.23
CA PRO A 358 -44.72 30.78 35.40
C PRO A 358 -44.78 31.64 34.11
N ALA A 359 -45.51 32.75 34.17
CA ALA A 359 -45.88 33.59 33.02
C ALA A 359 -45.21 34.98 33.02
N ALA A 360 -45.45 35.76 31.94
CA ALA A 360 -44.93 37.10 31.73
C ALA A 360 -45.82 38.22 32.33
N PRO A 361 -45.28 39.45 32.43
CA PRO A 361 -46.05 40.67 32.18
C PRO A 361 -45.42 41.55 31.07
N GLU A 362 -46.16 42.56 30.60
CA GLU A 362 -45.75 43.48 29.52
C GLU A 362 -45.19 44.84 30.01
N ARG A 363 -44.47 45.51 29.09
CA ARG A 363 -44.29 46.97 28.90
C ARG A 363 -43.67 47.83 30.02
N GLY A 364 -42.55 48.48 29.65
CA GLY A 364 -41.98 49.69 30.25
C GLY A 364 -41.07 50.38 29.22
N GLU A 365 -41.05 51.71 29.16
CA GLU A 365 -40.56 52.50 28.00
C GLU A 365 -39.43 53.47 28.39
N SER A 366 -38.31 53.52 27.65
CA SER A 366 -37.31 54.62 27.61
C SER A 366 -36.12 54.37 26.66
N ALA A 367 -35.57 55.45 26.06
CA ALA A 367 -34.31 55.57 25.29
C ALA A 367 -33.96 57.08 25.11
N PRO A 368 -32.85 57.54 24.47
CA PRO A 368 -31.55 56.93 24.13
C PRO A 368 -30.42 57.59 25.03
N PRO A 369 -29.16 57.99 24.64
CA PRO A 369 -28.52 58.39 23.35
C PRO A 369 -27.58 57.31 22.76
N VAL A 370 -27.21 57.24 21.47
CA VAL A 370 -26.66 58.20 20.48
C VAL A 370 -25.16 58.55 20.66
N HIS A 371 -24.34 57.99 19.76
CA HIS A 371 -23.21 58.66 19.09
C HIS A 371 -23.06 58.05 17.69
N GLY A 372 -22.59 58.81 16.70
CA GLY A 372 -22.41 58.34 15.32
C GLY A 372 -21.48 59.23 14.51
N GLY A 373 -21.08 58.74 13.32
CA GLY A 373 -20.20 59.48 12.40
C GLY A 373 -19.67 58.63 11.23
N GLY A 374 -20.33 58.74 10.07
CA GLY A 374 -19.69 58.51 8.77
C GLY A 374 -18.90 59.75 8.31
N PRO A 375 -18.38 59.83 7.06
CA PRO A 375 -19.15 59.56 5.85
C PRO A 375 -18.40 58.78 4.73
N ALA A 376 -18.94 58.80 3.50
CA ALA A 376 -18.69 57.88 2.39
C ALA A 376 -17.73 58.38 1.27
N GLY A 377 -17.47 57.48 0.31
CA GLY A 377 -16.85 57.65 -1.02
C GLY A 377 -16.50 56.25 -1.57
N GLU A 378 -17.09 55.74 -2.66
CA GLU A 378 -16.84 56.08 -4.09
C GLU A 378 -15.36 56.00 -4.49
N MET A 379 -14.92 55.27 -5.54
CA MET A 379 -15.63 54.49 -6.58
C MET A 379 -14.67 53.43 -7.17
N GLY A 380 -15.19 52.47 -7.96
CA GLY A 380 -14.38 51.69 -8.93
C GLY A 380 -14.52 50.17 -8.84
N GLY A 381 -15.12 49.54 -9.86
CA GLY A 381 -15.26 48.08 -9.96
C GLY A 381 -14.38 47.47 -11.07
N GLY A 382 -14.24 46.14 -11.05
CA GLY A 382 -13.57 45.37 -12.09
C GLY A 382 -13.60 43.87 -11.78
N ALA A 383 -14.31 43.08 -12.60
CA ALA A 383 -14.41 41.64 -12.41
C ALA A 383 -13.17 40.89 -12.92
N GLY A 384 -12.80 39.80 -12.24
CA GLY A 384 -11.69 38.92 -12.64
C GLY A 384 -11.83 37.53 -12.02
N SER A 385 -11.73 36.49 -12.83
CA SER A 385 -12.01 35.10 -12.45
C SER A 385 -10.92 34.48 -11.55
N GLY A 386 -11.27 34.13 -10.31
CA GLY A 386 -10.38 33.49 -9.33
C GLY A 386 -10.34 31.97 -9.41
N GLY A 387 -9.65 31.42 -10.41
CA GLY A 387 -9.41 29.97 -10.51
C GLY A 387 -8.39 29.47 -9.49
N ALA A 388 -8.82 29.15 -8.27
CA ALA A 388 -7.92 28.71 -7.19
C ALA A 388 -7.41 27.26 -7.39
N SER A 389 -6.11 27.11 -7.64
CA SER A 389 -5.38 25.84 -7.59
C SER A 389 -5.13 25.39 -6.14
N VAL A 390 -5.20 24.09 -5.87
CA VAL A 390 -5.00 23.51 -4.53
C VAL A 390 -3.55 23.03 -4.36
N PRO A 391 -2.79 23.50 -3.35
CA PRO A 391 -1.52 22.89 -2.96
C PRO A 391 -1.75 21.57 -2.22
N GLY A 392 -0.89 20.58 -2.45
CA GLY A 392 -0.92 19.28 -1.78
C GLY A 392 -0.36 19.28 -0.36
N GLN A 393 -0.35 18.10 0.25
CA GLN A 393 0.22 17.85 1.58
C GLN A 393 1.73 18.08 1.61
N ASP A 394 2.23 18.78 2.63
CA ASP A 394 2.96 18.11 3.72
C ASP A 394 3.20 19.07 4.90
N GLY A 395 3.20 18.53 6.12
CA GLY A 395 3.35 19.33 7.34
C GLY A 395 2.67 18.73 8.58
N ARG A 396 3.21 17.62 9.11
CA ARG A 396 2.90 17.17 10.46
C ARG A 396 3.66 18.03 11.47
N ASP A 397 3.00 18.96 12.16
CA ASP A 397 3.49 19.47 13.45
C ASP A 397 2.38 20.17 14.28
N GLY A 398 2.45 20.01 15.61
CA GLY A 398 1.97 21.02 16.56
C GLY A 398 0.46 21.35 16.69
N GLY A 399 -0.47 20.56 16.14
CA GLY A 399 -1.92 20.85 16.22
C GLY A 399 -2.76 19.71 16.82
N GLY A 400 -3.34 19.92 18.01
CA GLY A 400 -4.16 18.94 18.72
C GLY A 400 -5.55 18.72 18.11
N VAL A 401 -5.62 17.99 16.99
CA VAL A 401 -6.86 17.39 16.48
C VAL A 401 -7.10 16.06 17.22
N LEU A 402 -8.35 15.78 17.59
CA LEU A 402 -8.71 14.51 18.21
C LEU A 402 -8.58 13.37 17.18
N ASP A 403 -7.67 12.43 17.43
CA ASP A 403 -7.54 11.19 16.66
C ASP A 403 -8.65 10.20 17.07
N VAL A 404 -9.86 10.43 16.55
CA VAL A 404 -11.06 9.66 16.93
C VAL A 404 -11.20 8.41 16.06
N GLY A 405 -10.38 7.40 16.34
CA GLY A 405 -10.69 5.98 16.13
C GLY A 405 -11.27 5.60 14.76
N TRP A 406 -10.77 6.19 13.67
CA TRP A 406 -11.24 5.86 12.32
C TRP A 406 -10.76 4.45 11.91
N PRO A 407 -11.62 3.56 11.35
CA PRO A 407 -11.20 2.23 10.88
C PRO A 407 -10.32 2.34 9.62
N HIS A 408 -9.01 2.46 9.84
CA HIS A 408 -8.02 2.59 8.78
C HIS A 408 -7.68 1.24 8.12
N GLY A 409 -7.71 0.14 8.87
CA GLY A 409 -7.36 -1.20 8.38
C GLY A 409 -8.36 -1.70 7.35
N LEU A 410 -9.65 -1.65 7.68
CA LEU A 410 -10.73 -2.02 6.75
C LEU A 410 -10.77 -1.11 5.50
N ALA A 411 -10.45 0.17 5.66
CA ALA A 411 -10.38 1.12 4.54
C ALA A 411 -9.10 0.98 3.69
N ALA A 412 -8.04 0.34 4.21
CA ALA A 412 -6.81 0.02 3.48
C ALA A 412 -6.86 -1.37 2.81
N GLY A 413 -7.62 -2.31 3.38
CA GLY A 413 -7.82 -3.66 2.84
C GLY A 413 -8.80 -3.71 1.66
N SER A 414 -8.44 -3.10 0.52
CA SER A 414 -9.40 -2.83 -0.58
C SER A 414 -10.06 -4.08 -1.20
N LEU A 415 -9.36 -5.21 -1.24
CA LEU A 415 -9.90 -6.49 -1.73
C LEU A 415 -10.79 -7.17 -0.69
N LEU A 416 -10.29 -7.29 0.54
CA LEU A 416 -11.07 -7.72 1.71
C LEU A 416 -12.37 -6.93 1.85
N ALA A 417 -12.33 -5.62 1.65
CA ALA A 417 -13.49 -4.74 1.72
C ALA A 417 -14.54 -5.05 0.63
N ALA A 418 -14.11 -5.37 -0.60
CA ALA A 418 -15.01 -5.82 -1.65
C ALA A 418 -15.65 -7.18 -1.30
N GLY A 419 -14.85 -8.15 -0.85
CA GLY A 419 -15.35 -9.47 -0.42
C GLY A 419 -16.35 -9.41 0.73
N LEU A 420 -16.09 -8.58 1.74
CA LEU A 420 -17.00 -8.39 2.87
C LEU A 420 -18.31 -7.69 2.46
N LEU A 421 -18.27 -6.67 1.58
CA LEU A 421 -19.50 -6.04 1.08
C LEU A 421 -20.34 -7.00 0.22
N VAL A 422 -19.69 -7.85 -0.57
CA VAL A 422 -20.33 -8.94 -1.33
C VAL A 422 -21.04 -9.93 -0.39
N ALA A 423 -20.33 -10.41 0.64
CA ALA A 423 -20.91 -11.33 1.62
C ALA A 423 -22.03 -10.69 2.46
N LEU A 424 -21.92 -9.39 2.77
CA LEU A 424 -22.95 -8.60 3.43
C LEU A 424 -24.21 -8.44 2.55
N GLY A 425 -24.03 -8.19 1.24
CA GLY A 425 -25.12 -8.09 0.27
C GLY A 425 -25.95 -9.38 0.21
N ARG A 426 -25.30 -10.55 0.21
CA ARG A 426 -25.98 -11.85 0.31
C ARG A 426 -26.86 -11.96 1.55
N ARG A 427 -26.37 -11.56 2.74
CA ARG A 427 -27.19 -11.58 3.99
C ARG A 427 -28.35 -10.59 3.93
N ARG A 428 -28.11 -9.36 3.42
CA ARG A 428 -29.16 -8.35 3.24
C ARG A 428 -30.27 -8.76 2.28
N ARG A 429 -29.96 -9.52 1.22
CA ARG A 429 -31.00 -10.09 0.35
C ARG A 429 -31.92 -11.05 1.12
N VAL A 430 -31.39 -11.86 2.04
CA VAL A 430 -32.23 -12.70 2.92
C VAL A 430 -33.06 -11.86 3.91
N GLN A 431 -32.59 -10.70 4.37
CA GLN A 431 -33.43 -9.77 5.14
C GLN A 431 -34.56 -9.18 4.28
N LEU A 432 -34.26 -8.80 3.02
CA LEU A 432 -35.27 -8.29 2.07
C LEU A 432 -36.33 -9.35 1.75
N TRP A 433 -35.95 -10.63 1.67
CA TRP A 433 -36.89 -11.75 1.51
C TRP A 433 -37.91 -11.86 2.67
N HIS A 434 -37.52 -11.48 3.89
CA HIS A 434 -38.36 -11.51 5.09
C HIS A 434 -39.02 -10.16 5.42
N ARG A 435 -38.79 -9.13 4.59
CA ARG A 435 -39.32 -7.77 4.78
C ARG A 435 -40.84 -7.75 4.58
N ALA A 436 -41.57 -7.26 5.58
CA ALA A 436 -43.00 -6.99 5.46
C ALA A 436 -43.29 -5.61 4.85
N PHE A 437 -44.47 -5.46 4.23
CA PHE A 437 -45.01 -4.15 3.84
C PHE A 437 -45.05 -3.18 5.03
N GLY A 438 -44.67 -1.92 4.84
CA GLY A 438 -44.60 -0.92 5.91
C GLY A 438 -43.34 -1.02 6.77
N THR A 439 -42.38 -1.89 6.44
CA THR A 439 -41.14 -2.09 7.19
C THR A 439 -39.88 -1.92 6.32
N MET A 440 -38.70 -1.90 6.93
CA MET A 440 -37.39 -1.89 6.26
C MET A 440 -36.44 -2.86 6.97
N ILE A 441 -35.37 -3.28 6.30
CA ILE A 441 -34.36 -4.16 6.91
C ILE A 441 -33.60 -3.43 8.02
N ALA A 442 -33.06 -4.19 8.97
CA ALA A 442 -32.28 -3.62 10.07
C ALA A 442 -30.97 -2.99 9.54
N ARG A 443 -30.89 -1.65 9.62
CA ARG A 443 -29.66 -0.88 9.37
C ARG A 443 -28.58 -1.23 10.41
N PRO A 444 -27.28 -1.08 10.10
CA PRO A 444 -26.21 -1.18 11.08
C PRO A 444 -26.16 0.09 11.94
N GLU A 445 -25.69 -0.03 13.18
CA GLU A 445 -25.51 1.08 14.11
C GLU A 445 -24.18 0.92 14.87
N GLY A 446 -23.71 1.94 15.58
CA GLY A 446 -22.50 1.83 16.42
C GLY A 446 -21.24 1.45 15.63
N ARG A 447 -20.56 0.35 16.03
CA ARG A 447 -19.35 -0.11 15.33
C ARG A 447 -19.67 -0.75 13.98
N ALA A 448 -20.79 -1.46 13.86
CA ALA A 448 -21.24 -2.05 12.60
C ALA A 448 -21.35 -0.99 11.48
N ALA A 449 -21.93 0.16 11.82
CA ALA A 449 -22.04 1.33 10.96
C ALA A 449 -20.66 1.85 10.51
N GLN A 450 -19.73 2.01 11.46
CA GLN A 450 -18.36 2.48 11.18
C GLN A 450 -17.57 1.49 10.32
N ALA A 451 -17.72 0.18 10.59
CA ALA A 451 -17.09 -0.89 9.82
C ALA A 451 -17.58 -0.86 8.36
N GLU A 452 -18.90 -0.88 8.11
CA GLU A 452 -19.41 -0.79 6.75
C GLU A 452 -18.96 0.49 6.04
N ARG A 453 -18.99 1.63 6.75
CA ARG A 453 -18.54 2.91 6.19
C ARG A 453 -17.07 2.84 5.76
N ALA A 454 -16.20 2.18 6.51
CA ALA A 454 -14.81 1.95 6.12
C ALA A 454 -14.68 0.97 4.93
N LEU A 455 -15.45 -0.11 4.92
CA LEU A 455 -15.50 -1.06 3.79
C LEU A 455 -15.90 -0.34 2.48
N ARG A 456 -16.97 0.47 2.51
CA ARG A 456 -17.43 1.27 1.35
C ARG A 456 -16.41 2.28 0.83
N LEU A 457 -15.47 2.74 1.67
CA LEU A 457 -14.38 3.64 1.27
C LEU A 457 -13.20 2.89 0.66
N GLY A 458 -12.87 1.71 1.19
CA GLY A 458 -11.72 0.92 0.74
C GLY A 458 -11.98 0.09 -0.52
N ALA A 459 -13.21 -0.43 -0.69
CA ALA A 459 -13.53 -1.51 -1.63
C ALA A 459 -13.01 -1.31 -3.06
N ASP A 460 -12.49 -2.41 -3.64
CA ASP A 460 -12.01 -2.52 -5.01
C ASP A 460 -12.66 -3.69 -5.74
N ASP A 461 -13.97 -3.59 -6.00
CA ASP A 461 -14.72 -4.64 -6.68
C ASP A 461 -14.16 -4.91 -8.10
N ALA A 462 -13.75 -3.87 -8.84
CA ALA A 462 -13.13 -4.02 -10.15
C ALA A 462 -11.87 -4.88 -10.12
N SER A 463 -10.94 -4.61 -9.19
CA SER A 463 -9.71 -5.43 -9.05
C SER A 463 -10.00 -6.81 -8.46
N ALA A 464 -10.99 -6.94 -7.56
CA ALA A 464 -11.40 -8.23 -7.01
C ALA A 464 -12.10 -9.14 -8.05
N ARG A 465 -12.80 -8.55 -9.03
CA ARG A 465 -13.36 -9.26 -10.19
C ARG A 465 -12.28 -9.61 -11.21
N LEU A 466 -11.37 -8.68 -11.52
CA LEU A 466 -10.23 -8.94 -12.41
C LEU A 466 -9.34 -10.07 -11.91
N LEU A 467 -9.07 -10.12 -10.60
CA LEU A 467 -8.30 -11.19 -9.97
C LEU A 467 -9.02 -12.54 -10.03
N ASP A 468 -10.25 -12.61 -9.54
CA ASP A 468 -11.04 -13.85 -9.53
C ASP A 468 -11.27 -14.42 -10.94
N LEU A 469 -11.81 -13.62 -11.85
CA LEU A 469 -12.16 -14.07 -13.20
C LEU A 469 -10.93 -14.27 -14.06
N GLY A 470 -9.89 -13.44 -13.91
CA GLY A 470 -8.60 -13.64 -14.59
C GLY A 470 -7.94 -14.97 -14.20
N LEU A 471 -7.99 -15.34 -12.92
CA LEU A 471 -7.48 -16.62 -12.42
C LEU A 471 -8.35 -17.81 -12.87
N ARG A 472 -9.69 -17.73 -12.78
CA ARG A 472 -10.58 -18.78 -13.30
C ARG A 472 -10.41 -18.98 -14.81
N HIS A 473 -10.29 -17.89 -15.57
CA HIS A 473 -10.00 -17.94 -17.01
C HIS A 473 -8.64 -18.59 -17.30
N LEU A 474 -7.61 -18.27 -16.50
CA LEU A 474 -6.30 -18.91 -16.60
C LEU A 474 -6.39 -20.42 -16.35
N SER A 475 -7.14 -20.85 -15.32
CA SER A 475 -7.42 -22.26 -15.02
C SER A 475 -8.10 -22.97 -16.20
N LYS A 476 -9.23 -22.42 -16.70
CA LYS A 476 -9.98 -22.98 -17.85
C LYS A 476 -9.12 -23.06 -19.11
N SER A 477 -8.31 -22.04 -19.39
CA SER A 477 -7.44 -21.96 -20.57
C SER A 477 -6.28 -22.96 -20.52
N MET A 478 -5.63 -23.10 -19.35
CA MET A 478 -4.52 -24.05 -19.17
C MET A 478 -5.02 -25.50 -19.22
N ALA A 479 -6.18 -25.78 -18.61
CA ALA A 479 -6.86 -27.08 -18.70
C ALA A 479 -7.21 -27.45 -20.15
N ALA A 480 -7.84 -26.54 -20.90
CA ALA A 480 -8.17 -26.74 -22.31
C ALA A 480 -6.92 -26.95 -23.20
N GLY A 481 -5.81 -26.28 -22.87
CA GLY A 481 -4.51 -26.49 -23.50
C GLY A 481 -3.75 -27.74 -23.04
N GLY A 482 -4.30 -28.54 -22.11
CA GLY A 482 -3.65 -29.73 -21.54
C GLY A 482 -2.45 -29.43 -20.61
N ARG A 483 -2.24 -28.17 -20.24
CA ARG A 483 -1.09 -27.68 -19.46
C ARG A 483 -1.39 -27.68 -17.96
N SER A 484 -0.36 -27.91 -17.15
CA SER A 484 -0.40 -27.64 -15.71
C SER A 484 -0.33 -26.14 -15.44
N LEU A 485 -1.11 -25.65 -14.48
CA LEU A 485 -0.93 -24.31 -13.90
C LEU A 485 0.47 -24.16 -13.27
N PRO A 486 1.11 -22.98 -13.35
CA PRO A 486 2.34 -22.69 -12.63
C PRO A 486 2.06 -22.50 -11.13
N THR A 487 3.09 -22.61 -10.28
CA THR A 487 3.01 -22.07 -8.92
C THR A 487 3.06 -20.55 -9.01
N ILE A 488 2.18 -19.85 -8.28
CA ILE A 488 2.24 -18.39 -8.11
C ILE A 488 2.69 -18.14 -6.68
N TYR A 489 3.83 -17.47 -6.49
CA TYR A 489 4.35 -17.17 -5.14
C TYR A 489 4.08 -15.73 -4.70
N GLY A 490 3.56 -14.90 -5.59
CA GLY A 490 3.10 -13.55 -5.29
C GLY A 490 2.29 -12.96 -6.44
N VAL A 491 1.48 -11.96 -6.12
CA VAL A 491 0.68 -11.20 -7.08
C VAL A 491 0.78 -9.71 -6.75
N HIS A 492 0.87 -8.86 -7.76
CA HIS A 492 0.78 -7.40 -7.62
C HIS A 492 -0.44 -6.86 -8.36
N ILE A 493 -1.12 -5.90 -7.74
CA ILE A 493 -2.19 -5.11 -8.36
C ILE A 493 -1.76 -3.65 -8.37
N GLY A 494 -1.59 -3.09 -9.56
CA GLY A 494 -1.12 -1.72 -9.78
C GLY A 494 -2.11 -0.66 -9.30
N ALA A 495 -1.61 0.41 -8.68
CA ALA A 495 -2.44 1.50 -8.17
C ALA A 495 -3.15 2.28 -9.30
N SER A 496 -4.45 2.04 -9.50
CA SER A 496 -5.26 2.63 -10.58
C SER A 496 -5.64 4.10 -10.32
N HIS A 497 -4.70 5.03 -10.46
CA HIS A 497 -4.97 6.46 -10.29
C HIS A 497 -5.50 7.17 -11.55
N GLN A 498 -5.16 6.71 -12.76
CA GLN A 498 -5.52 7.38 -14.03
C GLN A 498 -5.77 6.40 -15.22
N GLY A 499 -6.09 5.13 -14.96
CA GLY A 499 -6.33 4.14 -16.02
C GLY A 499 -6.78 2.78 -15.47
N PRO A 500 -7.09 1.80 -16.35
CA PRO A 500 -7.41 0.45 -15.93
C PRO A 500 -6.23 -0.17 -15.18
N GLY A 501 -6.51 -0.83 -14.06
CA GLY A 501 -5.47 -1.49 -13.26
C GLY A 501 -4.80 -2.64 -14.02
N SER A 502 -3.59 -3.01 -13.58
CA SER A 502 -2.88 -4.21 -14.04
C SER A 502 -2.76 -5.22 -12.92
N LEU A 503 -2.86 -6.50 -13.28
CA LEU A 503 -2.71 -7.64 -12.41
C LEU A 503 -1.51 -8.47 -12.86
N ASP A 504 -0.48 -8.53 -12.03
CA ASP A 504 0.80 -9.18 -12.32
C ASP A 504 0.97 -10.43 -11.43
N LEU A 505 1.10 -11.61 -12.03
CA LEU A 505 1.39 -12.87 -11.33
C LEU A 505 2.89 -13.18 -11.43
N TRP A 506 3.55 -13.42 -10.29
CA TRP A 506 4.91 -13.95 -10.27
C TRP A 506 4.89 -15.48 -10.33
N VAL A 507 5.29 -16.04 -11.47
CA VAL A 507 5.14 -17.46 -11.80
C VAL A 507 6.44 -18.27 -11.64
N ALA A 508 6.29 -19.50 -11.15
CA ALA A 508 7.37 -20.48 -11.00
C ALA A 508 6.94 -21.86 -11.55
N PRO A 509 7.73 -22.48 -12.45
CA PRO A 509 8.87 -21.91 -13.17
C PRO A 509 8.44 -20.79 -14.13
N ALA A 510 9.42 -20.02 -14.62
CA ALA A 510 9.19 -19.01 -15.65
C ALA A 510 8.75 -19.66 -16.98
N ASP A 511 7.70 -19.11 -17.61
CA ASP A 511 7.19 -19.56 -18.91
C ASP A 511 6.80 -18.34 -19.76
N ARG A 512 7.25 -18.31 -21.01
CA ARG A 512 7.05 -17.20 -21.96
C ARG A 512 5.74 -17.27 -22.72
N ASN A 513 4.92 -18.31 -22.51
CA ASN A 513 3.75 -18.60 -23.32
C ASN A 513 2.44 -18.66 -22.48
N PRO A 514 2.07 -17.63 -21.72
CA PRO A 514 0.74 -17.58 -21.10
C PRO A 514 -0.38 -17.68 -22.15
N PRO A 515 -1.56 -18.21 -21.78
CA PRO A 515 -2.73 -18.15 -22.66
C PRO A 515 -3.31 -16.73 -22.67
N ALA A 516 -3.74 -16.25 -23.84
CA ALA A 516 -4.44 -14.97 -23.95
C ALA A 516 -5.67 -14.92 -23.01
N PRO A 517 -6.04 -13.74 -22.45
CA PRO A 517 -5.44 -12.42 -22.67
C PRO A 517 -4.15 -12.13 -21.87
N TRP A 518 -3.62 -13.09 -21.10
CA TRP A 518 -2.39 -12.90 -20.31
C TRP A 518 -1.14 -12.73 -21.19
N GLN A 519 -0.21 -11.87 -20.75
CA GLN A 519 1.02 -11.53 -21.48
C GLN A 519 2.27 -11.77 -20.62
N ALA A 520 3.36 -12.25 -21.23
CA ALA A 520 4.61 -12.55 -20.53
C ALA A 520 5.56 -11.35 -20.49
N PHE A 521 6.05 -11.04 -19.29
CA PHE A 521 7.10 -10.06 -19.01
C PHE A 521 8.27 -10.74 -18.26
N ASP A 522 9.40 -10.03 -18.14
CA ASP A 522 10.60 -10.45 -17.41
C ASP A 522 11.05 -11.90 -17.68
N ASP A 523 11.45 -12.17 -18.92
CA ASP A 523 11.85 -13.50 -19.41
C ASP A 523 10.77 -14.61 -19.31
N GLY A 524 9.55 -14.29 -18.86
CA GLY A 524 8.48 -15.23 -18.52
C GLY A 524 8.24 -15.42 -17.02
N GLN A 525 8.86 -14.61 -16.16
CA GLN A 525 8.66 -14.64 -14.70
C GLN A 525 7.42 -13.89 -14.22
N VAL A 526 6.92 -12.95 -15.03
CA VAL A 526 5.71 -12.16 -14.74
C VAL A 526 4.67 -12.43 -15.82
N TRP A 527 3.46 -12.83 -15.41
CA TRP A 527 2.29 -12.91 -16.29
C TRP A 527 1.34 -11.77 -15.94
N ARG A 528 1.13 -10.85 -16.88
CA ARG A 528 0.29 -9.66 -16.70
C ARG A 528 -1.07 -9.81 -17.39
N LEU A 529 -2.12 -9.40 -16.70
CA LEU A 529 -3.45 -9.13 -17.21
C LEU A 529 -3.73 -7.63 -17.09
N HIS A 530 -4.30 -7.04 -18.14
CA HIS A 530 -4.73 -5.65 -18.13
C HIS A 530 -6.24 -5.57 -17.83
N GLY A 531 -6.66 -4.54 -17.09
CA GLY A 531 -8.05 -4.38 -16.64
C GLY A 531 -9.07 -4.07 -17.74
N ASP A 532 -8.62 -3.76 -18.95
CA ASP A 532 -9.46 -3.65 -20.15
C ASP A 532 -10.00 -5.00 -20.63
N ALA A 533 -9.39 -6.12 -20.22
CA ALA A 533 -9.92 -7.47 -20.47
C ALA A 533 -11.14 -7.84 -19.58
N LEU A 534 -11.48 -7.03 -18.56
CA LEU A 534 -12.54 -7.37 -17.61
C LEU A 534 -13.92 -7.62 -18.27
N PRO A 535 -14.38 -6.85 -19.27
CA PRO A 535 -15.66 -7.12 -19.94
C PRO A 535 -15.69 -8.43 -20.76
N GLU A 536 -14.54 -8.88 -21.27
CA GLU A 536 -14.43 -10.17 -21.96
C GLU A 536 -14.45 -11.34 -20.96
N LEU A 537 -13.80 -11.16 -19.80
CA LEU A 537 -13.81 -12.11 -18.69
C LEU A 537 -15.19 -12.23 -18.03
N ASP A 538 -15.93 -11.12 -17.93
CA ASP A 538 -17.31 -11.07 -17.44
C ASP A 538 -18.30 -11.79 -18.37
N ALA A 539 -18.02 -11.82 -19.68
CA ALA A 539 -18.81 -12.55 -20.66
C ALA A 539 -18.44 -14.05 -20.77
N ALA A 540 -17.37 -14.49 -20.09
CA ALA A 540 -16.91 -15.87 -20.14
C ALA A 540 -17.65 -16.75 -19.14
N ASP A 541 -18.12 -17.92 -19.60
CA ASP A 541 -18.62 -18.99 -18.73
C ASP A 541 -17.51 -19.47 -17.78
N LEU A 542 -17.50 -18.98 -16.54
CA LEU A 542 -16.51 -19.31 -15.51
C LEU A 542 -17.14 -19.81 -14.20
N GLY A 543 -18.48 -19.84 -14.09
CA GLY A 543 -19.19 -20.15 -12.84
C GLY A 543 -18.94 -21.57 -12.31
N GLY A 544 -18.67 -22.54 -13.18
CA GLY A 544 -18.28 -23.91 -12.81
C GLY A 544 -16.78 -24.14 -12.62
N VAL A 545 -15.93 -23.11 -12.74
CA VAL A 545 -14.46 -23.26 -12.69
C VAL A 545 -13.96 -22.96 -11.28
N LEU A 546 -13.46 -24.00 -10.59
CA LEU A 546 -12.85 -23.91 -9.26
C LEU A 546 -11.71 -22.87 -9.22
N ALA A 547 -11.55 -22.20 -8.08
CA ALA A 547 -10.46 -21.25 -7.91
C ALA A 547 -9.08 -21.95 -7.90
N PRO A 548 -8.11 -21.46 -8.71
CA PRO A 548 -6.79 -22.10 -8.81
C PRO A 548 -5.81 -21.72 -7.69
N TYR A 549 -6.00 -20.59 -6.99
CA TYR A 549 -5.13 -20.16 -5.88
C TYR A 549 -5.95 -19.61 -4.71
N PRO A 550 -6.78 -20.43 -4.04
CA PRO A 550 -7.70 -19.98 -2.99
C PRO A 550 -7.00 -19.51 -1.70
N GLY A 551 -5.71 -19.82 -1.55
CA GLY A 551 -4.83 -19.34 -0.47
C GLY A 551 -4.17 -17.99 -0.74
N LEU A 552 -4.51 -17.31 -1.85
CA LEU A 552 -3.95 -16.01 -2.22
C LEU A 552 -4.55 -14.88 -1.37
N VAL A 553 -3.72 -14.22 -0.56
CA VAL A 553 -4.12 -13.19 0.41
C VAL A 553 -3.25 -11.95 0.36
N SER A 554 -3.83 -10.79 0.64
CA SER A 554 -3.13 -9.50 0.69
C SER A 554 -2.21 -9.41 1.91
N ILE A 555 -0.91 -9.25 1.67
CA ILE A 555 0.07 -9.01 2.75
C ILE A 555 0.24 -7.52 3.06
N GLY A 556 -0.03 -6.64 2.09
CA GLY A 556 0.09 -5.19 2.25
C GLY A 556 0.11 -4.39 0.95
N THR A 557 0.48 -3.12 1.06
CA THR A 557 0.62 -2.16 -0.06
C THR A 557 1.99 -1.49 -0.03
N ASN A 558 2.47 -1.05 -1.19
CA ASN A 558 3.62 -0.14 -1.31
C ASN A 558 3.36 0.91 -2.41
N ASP A 559 4.34 1.77 -2.67
CA ASP A 559 4.30 2.86 -3.67
C ASP A 559 3.74 2.45 -5.06
N ASN A 560 3.85 1.17 -5.44
CA ASN A 560 3.40 0.66 -6.74
C ASN A 560 2.00 0.02 -6.70
N GLY A 561 1.45 -0.28 -5.53
CA GLY A 561 0.13 -0.94 -5.37
C GLY A 561 0.08 -2.04 -4.30
N ARG A 562 -0.86 -2.97 -4.44
CA ARG A 562 -1.10 -4.06 -3.46
C ARG A 562 -0.27 -5.29 -3.80
N ILE A 563 0.27 -5.96 -2.78
CA ILE A 563 0.94 -7.25 -2.88
C ILE A 563 0.12 -8.32 -2.17
N LEU A 564 -0.12 -9.43 -2.87
CA LEU A 564 -0.70 -10.66 -2.34
C LEU A 564 0.32 -11.81 -2.43
N VAL A 565 0.15 -12.83 -1.58
CA VAL A 565 0.97 -14.05 -1.55
C VAL A 565 0.06 -15.27 -1.39
N ASP A 566 0.36 -16.35 -2.10
CA ASP A 566 -0.33 -17.64 -1.92
C ASP A 566 0.29 -18.42 -0.75
N LEU A 567 -0.53 -18.75 0.25
CA LEU A 567 -0.11 -19.53 1.41
C LEU A 567 0.27 -20.99 1.05
N GLU A 568 -0.25 -21.56 -0.04
CA GLU A 568 0.16 -22.91 -0.51
C GLU A 568 1.59 -22.91 -1.09
N ALA A 569 2.01 -21.80 -1.71
CA ALA A 569 3.32 -21.67 -2.36
C ALA A 569 4.50 -21.64 -1.38
N ALA A 570 4.25 -21.49 -0.08
CA ALA A 570 5.24 -21.68 0.97
C ALA A 570 5.72 -23.14 1.08
N HIS A 571 4.90 -24.11 0.65
CA HIS A 571 5.17 -25.55 0.75
C HIS A 571 5.66 -25.97 2.15
N GLY A 572 5.07 -25.38 3.20
CA GLY A 572 5.56 -25.47 4.57
C GLY A 572 4.84 -24.51 5.52
N LEU A 573 5.50 -24.21 6.64
CA LEU A 573 5.00 -23.26 7.65
C LEU A 573 5.53 -21.85 7.38
N ILE A 574 4.67 -20.84 7.57
CA ILE A 574 4.98 -19.41 7.51
C ILE A 574 4.98 -18.87 8.94
N ALA A 575 6.13 -18.39 9.40
CA ALA A 575 6.28 -17.77 10.72
C ALA A 575 6.12 -16.25 10.61
N LEU A 576 5.19 -15.67 11.37
CA LEU A 576 5.00 -14.23 11.48
C LEU A 576 5.59 -13.73 12.81
N ARG A 577 6.52 -12.78 12.76
CA ARG A 577 7.18 -12.17 13.93
C ARG A 577 6.84 -10.69 14.02
N GLY A 578 6.90 -10.12 15.23
CA GLY A 578 6.51 -8.73 15.50
C GLY A 578 5.77 -8.55 16.83
N PRO A 579 5.32 -7.33 17.14
CA PRO A 579 4.46 -7.01 18.30
C PRO A 579 3.16 -7.83 18.32
N ASP A 580 2.65 -8.16 19.51
CA ASP A 580 1.54 -9.12 19.67
C ASP A 580 0.22 -8.66 19.03
N ASP A 581 -0.11 -7.39 19.25
CA ASP A 581 -1.22 -6.66 18.67
C ASP A 581 -1.11 -6.53 17.14
N VAL A 582 0.05 -6.10 16.63
CA VAL A 582 0.26 -5.92 15.19
C VAL A 582 0.23 -7.27 14.45
N ARG A 583 0.84 -8.32 15.03
CA ARG A 583 0.72 -9.69 14.49
C ARG A 583 -0.73 -10.16 14.48
N ARG A 584 -1.47 -9.99 15.58
CA ARG A 584 -2.89 -10.39 15.64
C ARG A 584 -3.70 -9.65 14.59
N ALA A 585 -3.49 -8.35 14.41
CA ALA A 585 -4.20 -7.56 13.40
C ALA A 585 -3.91 -8.05 11.96
N ALA A 586 -2.69 -8.48 11.65
CA ALA A 586 -2.36 -9.11 10.37
C ALA A 586 -3.01 -10.49 10.20
N LEU A 587 -2.99 -11.33 11.25
CA LEU A 587 -3.61 -12.66 11.25
C LEU A 587 -5.14 -12.59 11.10
N SER A 588 -5.76 -11.62 11.79
CA SER A 588 -7.17 -11.25 11.67
C SER A 588 -7.53 -10.78 10.25
N ALA A 589 -6.68 -9.97 9.62
CA ALA A 589 -6.88 -9.54 8.23
C ALA A 589 -6.85 -10.73 7.25
N VAL A 590 -5.85 -11.62 7.37
CA VAL A 590 -5.73 -12.82 6.53
C VAL A 590 -6.90 -13.78 6.74
N ALA A 591 -7.36 -13.98 7.98
CA ALA A 591 -8.51 -14.82 8.29
C ALA A 591 -9.82 -14.29 7.68
N LEU A 592 -10.10 -13.00 7.88
CA LEU A 592 -11.25 -12.32 7.27
C LEU A 592 -11.20 -12.40 5.74
N GLU A 593 -10.02 -12.20 5.14
CA GLU A 593 -9.83 -12.19 3.70
C GLU A 593 -10.09 -13.56 3.09
N LEU A 594 -9.53 -14.65 3.65
CA LEU A 594 -9.83 -16.02 3.19
C LEU A 594 -11.30 -16.42 3.37
N ALA A 595 -11.99 -15.91 4.39
CA ALA A 595 -13.40 -16.20 4.61
C ALA A 595 -14.33 -15.51 3.60
N ALA A 596 -13.95 -14.32 3.11
CA ALA A 596 -14.78 -13.44 2.29
C ALA A 596 -14.36 -13.33 0.80
N ASN A 597 -13.15 -13.73 0.44
CA ASN A 597 -12.62 -13.56 -0.92
C ASN A 597 -13.40 -14.33 -1.99
N ARG A 598 -13.55 -13.68 -3.15
CA ARG A 598 -14.25 -14.21 -4.33
C ARG A 598 -13.56 -15.47 -4.89
N TRP A 599 -12.23 -15.54 -4.78
CA TRP A 599 -11.39 -16.67 -5.21
C TRP A 599 -11.06 -17.69 -4.09
N SER A 600 -11.58 -17.55 -2.87
CA SER A 600 -11.29 -18.48 -1.77
C SER A 600 -12.38 -19.54 -1.58
N ASP A 601 -12.85 -20.14 -2.69
CA ASP A 601 -13.84 -21.22 -2.69
C ASP A 601 -13.24 -22.62 -2.42
N HIS A 602 -14.14 -23.58 -2.17
CA HIS A 602 -13.85 -25.02 -2.02
C HIS A 602 -12.61 -25.35 -1.15
N MET A 603 -12.52 -24.74 0.03
CA MET A 603 -11.39 -24.86 0.95
C MET A 603 -11.85 -24.83 2.42
N ARG A 604 -10.97 -25.17 3.36
CA ARG A 604 -11.22 -25.12 4.82
C ARG A 604 -10.22 -24.21 5.53
N ILE A 605 -10.68 -23.52 6.57
CA ILE A 605 -9.91 -22.63 7.43
C ILE A 605 -10.09 -23.11 8.87
N THR A 606 -8.99 -23.45 9.55
CA THR A 606 -8.99 -23.68 10.99
C THR A 606 -8.33 -22.49 11.69
N LEU A 607 -9.11 -21.79 12.51
CA LEU A 607 -8.61 -20.75 13.42
C LEU A 607 -8.24 -21.39 14.76
N VAL A 608 -7.07 -21.04 15.31
CA VAL A 608 -6.59 -21.54 16.60
C VAL A 608 -6.30 -20.39 17.56
N GLY A 609 -6.92 -20.41 18.73
CA GLY A 609 -6.59 -19.50 19.84
C GLY A 609 -6.96 -18.04 19.59
N PHE A 610 -7.87 -17.77 18.65
CA PHE A 610 -8.59 -16.49 18.59
C PHE A 610 -9.58 -16.43 19.77
N ASP A 611 -9.86 -15.23 20.30
CA ASP A 611 -10.89 -15.04 21.35
C ASP A 611 -12.22 -15.66 20.90
N GLY A 612 -13.01 -16.21 21.83
CA GLY A 612 -14.26 -16.91 21.52
C GLY A 612 -15.19 -16.11 20.60
N GLU A 613 -15.49 -14.85 20.95
CA GLU A 613 -16.32 -13.95 20.13
C GLU A 613 -15.74 -13.69 18.73
N LEU A 614 -14.41 -13.65 18.58
CA LEU A 614 -13.75 -13.40 17.28
C LEU A 614 -13.76 -14.66 16.41
N GLY A 615 -13.44 -15.82 16.99
CA GLY A 615 -13.38 -17.10 16.29
C GLY A 615 -14.76 -17.64 15.91
N GLU A 616 -15.74 -17.54 16.81
CA GLU A 616 -17.14 -17.88 16.53
C GLU A 616 -17.75 -16.90 15.51
N GLY A 617 -17.43 -15.61 15.61
CA GLY A 617 -17.95 -14.59 14.70
C GLY A 617 -17.58 -14.81 13.23
N LEU A 618 -16.38 -15.33 12.93
CA LEU A 618 -16.02 -15.67 11.55
C LEU A 618 -16.69 -16.96 11.06
N ALA A 619 -16.97 -17.89 11.97
CA ALA A 619 -17.77 -19.08 11.66
C ALA A 619 -19.24 -18.72 11.34
N GLU A 620 -19.82 -17.69 11.97
CA GLU A 620 -21.15 -17.17 11.54
C GLU A 620 -21.11 -16.58 10.11
N ILE A 621 -20.00 -15.96 9.70
CA ILE A 621 -19.84 -15.33 8.39
C ILE A 621 -19.70 -16.39 7.28
N ALA A 622 -18.84 -17.39 7.47
CA ALA A 622 -18.50 -18.41 6.48
C ALA A 622 -18.52 -19.86 7.06
N PRO A 623 -19.68 -20.36 7.53
CA PRO A 623 -19.79 -21.60 8.30
C PRO A 623 -19.34 -22.85 7.53
N ASP A 624 -19.51 -22.87 6.20
CA ASP A 624 -19.17 -24.02 5.35
C ASP A 624 -17.66 -24.26 5.20
N ARG A 625 -16.82 -23.30 5.67
CA ARG A 625 -15.35 -23.37 5.57
C ARG A 625 -14.58 -22.96 6.83
N VAL A 626 -15.13 -22.16 7.73
CA VAL A 626 -14.43 -21.68 8.93
C VAL A 626 -14.76 -22.55 10.15
N ARG A 627 -13.75 -23.20 10.73
CA ARG A 627 -13.80 -23.86 12.04
C ARG A 627 -12.89 -23.13 13.03
N SER A 628 -13.43 -22.67 14.16
CA SER A 628 -12.64 -22.18 15.29
C SER A 628 -12.36 -23.28 16.30
N VAL A 629 -11.16 -23.29 16.89
CA VAL A 629 -10.80 -24.15 18.03
C VAL A 629 -9.94 -23.38 19.05
N PRO A 630 -9.99 -23.72 20.35
CA PRO A 630 -9.24 -23.00 21.37
C PRO A 630 -7.73 -23.33 21.35
N THR A 631 -7.33 -24.57 21.01
CA THR A 631 -5.91 -24.99 21.03
C THR A 631 -5.50 -25.76 19.78
N LEU A 632 -4.18 -25.82 19.50
CA LEU A 632 -3.68 -26.57 18.33
C LEU A 632 -3.92 -28.08 18.48
N ALA A 633 -3.97 -28.61 19.71
CA ALA A 633 -4.28 -30.00 19.98
C ALA A 633 -5.66 -30.43 19.46
N ASP A 634 -6.63 -29.49 19.38
CA ASP A 634 -7.98 -29.72 18.88
C ASP A 634 -8.08 -29.69 17.33
N ALA A 635 -7.06 -29.16 16.66
CA ALA A 635 -6.92 -29.10 15.21
C ALA A 635 -6.08 -30.24 14.64
N LEU A 636 -4.98 -30.61 15.32
CA LEU A 636 -3.98 -31.57 14.82
C LEU A 636 -4.57 -32.91 14.31
N PRO A 637 -5.53 -33.57 14.99
CA PRO A 637 -6.10 -34.83 14.48
C PRO A 637 -6.82 -34.69 13.14
N GLU A 638 -7.48 -33.55 12.87
CA GLU A 638 -8.12 -33.29 11.57
C GLU A 638 -7.04 -33.02 10.50
N LEU A 639 -6.06 -32.17 10.81
CA LEU A 639 -4.96 -31.84 9.88
C LEU A 639 -4.14 -33.07 9.48
N GLU A 640 -3.86 -33.97 10.45
CA GLU A 640 -3.15 -35.23 10.23
C GLU A 640 -4.00 -36.23 9.43
N GLY A 641 -5.29 -36.38 9.76
CA GLY A 641 -6.21 -37.22 8.99
C GLY A 641 -6.41 -36.75 7.55
N ARG A 642 -6.55 -35.43 7.35
CA ARG A 642 -6.66 -34.81 6.02
C ARG A 642 -5.38 -34.96 5.19
N SER A 643 -4.22 -34.94 5.86
CA SER A 643 -2.91 -35.25 5.27
C SER A 643 -2.73 -36.73 4.90
N GLU A 644 -3.61 -37.62 5.37
CA GLU A 644 -3.73 -39.00 4.88
C GLU A 644 -4.68 -39.08 3.68
N GLU A 645 -5.91 -38.57 3.79
CA GLU A 645 -6.94 -38.57 2.72
C GLU A 645 -6.41 -38.08 1.37
N VAL A 646 -5.90 -36.85 1.33
CA VAL A 646 -5.50 -36.18 0.08
C VAL A 646 -4.27 -36.85 -0.54
N ARG A 647 -3.42 -37.49 0.27
CA ARG A 647 -2.27 -38.27 -0.20
C ARG A 647 -2.69 -39.62 -0.79
N GLN A 648 -3.71 -40.27 -0.23
CA GLN A 648 -4.34 -41.44 -0.85
C GLN A 648 -5.05 -41.06 -2.16
N ALA A 649 -5.70 -39.89 -2.22
CA ALA A 649 -6.32 -39.39 -3.45
C ALA A 649 -5.30 -39.07 -4.57
N LEU A 650 -4.16 -38.45 -4.25
CA LEU A 650 -3.05 -38.26 -5.22
C LEU A 650 -2.58 -39.62 -5.78
N ALA A 651 -2.36 -40.61 -4.91
CA ALA A 651 -1.92 -41.95 -5.31
C ALA A 651 -2.97 -42.69 -6.16
N ALA A 652 -4.27 -42.55 -5.86
CA ALA A 652 -5.36 -43.20 -6.59
C ALA A 652 -5.70 -42.54 -7.94
N SER A 653 -5.54 -41.21 -8.04
CA SER A 653 -5.88 -40.45 -9.25
C SER A 653 -4.74 -40.36 -10.28
N GLY A 654 -3.50 -40.64 -9.88
CA GLY A 654 -2.33 -40.52 -10.75
C GLY A 654 -1.97 -39.07 -11.11
N VAL A 655 -2.40 -38.09 -10.30
CA VAL A 655 -2.15 -36.66 -10.50
C VAL A 655 -0.99 -36.20 -9.62
N ASP A 656 -0.04 -35.46 -10.20
CA ASP A 656 1.20 -35.07 -9.51
C ASP A 656 1.03 -34.06 -8.37
N SER A 657 0.02 -33.20 -8.43
CA SER A 657 -0.22 -32.15 -7.42
C SER A 657 -1.69 -31.78 -7.32
N VAL A 658 -2.11 -31.31 -6.14
CA VAL A 658 -3.51 -30.88 -5.91
C VAL A 658 -3.90 -29.73 -6.83
N LEU A 659 -3.00 -28.78 -7.12
CA LEU A 659 -3.21 -27.72 -8.11
C LEU A 659 -3.57 -28.27 -9.51
N THR A 660 -2.92 -29.36 -9.93
CA THR A 660 -3.23 -30.04 -11.20
C THR A 660 -4.58 -30.76 -11.12
N GLY A 661 -4.96 -31.28 -9.95
CA GLY A 661 -6.27 -31.87 -9.69
C GLY A 661 -7.40 -30.84 -9.81
N ARG A 662 -7.26 -29.69 -9.14
CA ARG A 662 -8.19 -28.54 -9.21
C ARG A 662 -8.31 -28.01 -10.64
N CYS A 663 -7.19 -27.86 -11.36
CA CYS A 663 -7.17 -27.47 -12.77
C CYS A 663 -7.94 -28.44 -13.71
N ARG A 664 -7.92 -29.75 -13.43
CA ARG A 664 -8.53 -30.78 -14.29
C ARG A 664 -9.97 -31.17 -13.91
N GLY A 665 -10.56 -30.55 -12.87
CA GLY A 665 -11.92 -30.85 -12.43
C GLY A 665 -12.14 -32.28 -11.88
N VAL A 666 -11.05 -32.99 -11.55
CA VAL A 666 -11.10 -34.34 -10.97
C VAL A 666 -11.52 -34.23 -9.49
N PHE A 667 -12.33 -35.17 -8.97
CA PHE A 667 -12.66 -35.37 -7.54
C PHE A 667 -12.58 -34.12 -6.60
N GLY A 668 -13.51 -33.17 -6.75
CA GLY A 668 -13.47 -31.87 -6.06
C GLY A 668 -13.18 -31.90 -4.55
N GLU A 669 -13.89 -32.70 -3.75
CA GLU A 669 -13.68 -32.78 -2.30
C GLU A 669 -12.29 -33.28 -1.90
N ALA A 670 -11.65 -34.12 -2.70
CA ALA A 670 -10.31 -34.65 -2.43
C ALA A 670 -9.22 -33.57 -2.59
N TRP A 671 -9.53 -32.43 -3.22
CA TRP A 671 -8.59 -31.36 -3.50
C TRP A 671 -8.84 -30.07 -2.71
N MET A 672 -9.87 -30.03 -1.86
CA MET A 672 -10.13 -28.87 -1.00
C MET A 672 -8.92 -28.59 -0.11
N PRO A 673 -8.31 -27.39 -0.21
CA PRO A 673 -7.19 -26.99 0.64
C PRO A 673 -7.58 -26.88 2.12
N HIS A 674 -6.57 -26.94 3.00
CA HIS A 674 -6.74 -26.70 4.44
C HIS A 674 -5.73 -25.67 4.93
N TYR A 675 -6.21 -24.49 5.31
CA TYR A 675 -5.39 -23.44 5.92
C TYR A 675 -5.53 -23.45 7.44
N LEU A 676 -4.40 -23.28 8.13
CA LEU A 676 -4.34 -23.09 9.57
C LEU A 676 -3.86 -21.67 9.86
N ILE A 677 -4.62 -20.93 10.65
CA ILE A 677 -4.20 -19.61 11.17
C ILE A 677 -4.25 -19.68 12.69
N MET A 678 -3.12 -19.39 13.33
CA MET A 678 -3.02 -19.34 14.79
C MET A 678 -2.92 -17.88 15.25
N ALA A 679 -3.69 -17.49 16.26
CA ALA A 679 -3.53 -16.18 16.92
C ALA A 679 -2.57 -16.26 18.13
N ALA A 680 -2.57 -17.39 18.84
CA ALA A 680 -1.63 -17.68 19.92
C ALA A 680 -0.35 -18.38 19.40
N GLN A 681 0.79 -18.09 20.02
CA GLN A 681 2.06 -18.77 19.70
C GLN A 681 2.04 -20.22 20.21
N PRO A 682 2.35 -21.24 19.38
CA PRO A 682 2.46 -22.63 19.83
C PRO A 682 3.64 -22.85 20.77
N SER A 683 3.56 -23.88 21.61
CA SER A 683 4.75 -24.40 22.31
C SER A 683 5.74 -25.04 21.34
N GLU A 684 7.01 -25.19 21.74
CA GLU A 684 8.06 -25.80 20.90
C GLU A 684 7.65 -27.18 20.34
N ARG A 685 6.98 -28.02 21.16
CA ARG A 685 6.51 -29.36 20.77
C ARG A 685 5.37 -29.33 19.75
N GLU A 686 4.52 -28.31 19.84
CA GLU A 686 3.44 -28.07 18.88
C GLU A 686 4.00 -27.57 17.55
N ALA A 687 4.96 -26.64 17.61
CA ALA A 687 5.69 -26.14 16.45
C ALA A 687 6.46 -27.26 15.73
N ASP A 688 7.23 -28.09 16.45
CA ASP A 688 7.94 -29.25 15.89
C ASP A 688 7.00 -30.21 15.14
N ARG A 689 5.84 -30.53 15.76
CA ARG A 689 4.83 -31.42 15.16
C ARG A 689 4.20 -30.82 13.92
N LEU A 690 3.92 -29.51 13.94
CA LEU A 690 3.36 -28.79 12.79
C LEU A 690 4.38 -28.65 11.64
N VAL A 691 5.66 -28.40 11.94
CA VAL A 691 6.75 -28.40 10.96
C VAL A 691 6.96 -29.80 10.36
N ALA A 692 6.82 -30.87 11.15
CA ALA A 692 6.87 -32.24 10.64
C ALA A 692 5.72 -32.53 9.66
N LEU A 693 4.49 -32.16 10.02
CA LEU A 693 3.30 -32.30 9.17
C LEU A 693 3.41 -31.48 7.87
N ALA A 694 3.87 -30.23 7.96
CA ALA A 694 4.04 -29.36 6.80
C ALA A 694 5.12 -29.88 5.83
N ARG A 695 6.17 -30.54 6.32
CA ARG A 695 7.23 -31.15 5.50
C ARG A 695 6.78 -32.42 4.77
N THR A 696 5.97 -33.27 5.40
CA THR A 696 5.36 -34.42 4.70
C THR A 696 4.28 -33.96 3.71
N GLY A 697 3.65 -32.81 3.96
CA GLY A 697 2.60 -32.19 3.14
C GLY A 697 3.04 -31.49 1.84
N THR A 698 4.29 -31.59 1.38
CA THR A 698 4.82 -30.75 0.26
C THR A 698 4.20 -30.93 -1.14
N ARG A 699 3.23 -31.84 -1.34
CA ARG A 699 2.39 -31.94 -2.55
C ARG A 699 0.90 -31.60 -2.30
N MET A 700 0.57 -31.25 -1.07
CA MET A 700 -0.79 -31.16 -0.54
C MET A 700 -1.20 -29.68 -0.45
N ALA A 701 -2.47 -29.39 -0.72
CA ALA A 701 -2.98 -28.03 -0.66
C ALA A 701 -3.19 -27.62 0.81
N ALA A 702 -2.15 -27.10 1.44
CA ALA A 702 -2.19 -26.63 2.82
C ALA A 702 -1.24 -25.46 3.04
N GLY A 703 -1.65 -24.53 3.90
CA GLY A 703 -0.83 -23.39 4.33
C GLY A 703 -0.99 -23.18 5.83
N TYR A 704 0.14 -23.03 6.54
CA TYR A 704 0.17 -22.90 8.00
C TYR A 704 0.78 -21.55 8.38
N LEU A 705 -0.03 -20.61 8.86
CA LEU A 705 0.39 -19.28 9.28
C LEU A 705 0.38 -19.17 10.81
N VAL A 706 1.56 -18.94 11.38
CA VAL A 706 1.83 -19.15 12.82
C VAL A 706 2.60 -17.95 13.41
N PRO A 707 2.20 -17.42 14.57
CA PRO A 707 2.88 -16.30 15.22
C PRO A 707 4.08 -16.75 16.05
N GLY A 708 5.09 -15.88 16.13
CA GLY A 708 6.34 -16.11 16.83
C GLY A 708 7.46 -16.60 15.90
N ASP A 709 8.67 -16.75 16.45
CA ASP A 709 9.78 -17.37 15.74
C ASP A 709 9.64 -18.90 15.82
N VAL A 710 9.65 -19.58 14.67
CA VAL A 710 9.44 -21.04 14.56
C VAL A 710 10.58 -21.68 13.81
N GLN A 711 11.37 -22.50 14.51
CA GLN A 711 12.54 -23.16 13.91
C GLN A 711 12.10 -24.12 12.79
N GLY A 712 12.62 -23.88 11.58
CA GLY A 712 12.32 -24.73 10.43
C GLY A 712 11.04 -24.39 9.68
N ALA A 713 10.42 -23.23 9.96
CA ALA A 713 9.53 -22.54 9.03
C ALA A 713 10.19 -22.39 7.65
N THR A 714 9.40 -22.42 6.57
CA THR A 714 9.92 -22.24 5.20
C THR A 714 10.01 -20.77 4.84
N TRP A 715 9.02 -19.97 5.24
CA TRP A 715 9.03 -18.52 5.13
C TRP A 715 8.96 -17.87 6.52
N THR A 716 9.55 -16.68 6.63
CA THR A 716 9.44 -15.84 7.82
C THR A 716 9.11 -14.43 7.37
N TRP A 717 8.08 -13.85 7.99
CA TRP A 717 7.63 -12.47 7.78
C TRP A 717 7.84 -11.71 9.08
N ASP A 718 8.39 -10.50 9.00
CA ASP A 718 8.64 -9.63 10.14
C ASP A 718 7.76 -8.39 10.01
N VAL A 719 6.87 -8.14 10.97
CA VAL A 719 6.06 -6.89 11.05
C VAL A 719 6.54 -6.02 12.21
N ASP A 720 6.71 -4.71 11.97
CA ASP A 720 7.20 -3.75 12.97
C ASP A 720 6.07 -3.00 13.71
N GLU A 721 6.45 -2.19 14.70
CA GLU A 721 5.53 -1.37 15.51
C GLU A 721 4.77 -0.28 14.71
N ASN A 722 5.22 0.02 13.48
CA ASN A 722 4.55 0.96 12.57
C ASN A 722 3.59 0.24 11.61
N GLY A 723 3.52 -1.09 11.65
CA GLY A 723 2.76 -1.90 10.70
C GLY A 723 3.46 -2.13 9.35
N ARG A 724 4.77 -1.90 9.22
CA ARG A 724 5.52 -2.34 8.02
C ARG A 724 5.78 -3.85 8.12
N LEU A 725 5.43 -4.61 7.08
CA LEU A 725 5.77 -6.03 6.93
C LEU A 725 6.90 -6.22 5.91
N HIS A 726 7.92 -6.98 6.30
CA HIS A 726 8.98 -7.47 5.42
C HIS A 726 8.84 -9.00 5.22
N ALA A 727 8.60 -9.41 3.97
CA ALA A 727 8.38 -10.82 3.61
C ALA A 727 9.70 -11.54 3.27
N GLY A 728 10.69 -11.45 4.15
CA GLY A 728 12.00 -12.13 4.12
C GLY A 728 12.49 -12.64 2.75
N VAL A 729 12.30 -13.94 2.48
CA VAL A 729 12.81 -14.61 1.26
C VAL A 729 12.10 -14.23 -0.04
N LEU A 730 10.89 -13.65 0.03
CA LEU A 730 10.18 -13.10 -1.12
C LEU A 730 10.67 -11.69 -1.48
N GLY A 731 11.34 -11.01 -0.54
CA GLY A 731 11.92 -9.68 -0.76
C GLY A 731 10.93 -8.51 -0.75
N PHE A 732 9.64 -8.76 -0.47
CA PHE A 732 8.65 -7.68 -0.35
C PHE A 732 8.86 -6.86 0.93
N ASP A 733 8.56 -5.57 0.82
CA ASP A 733 8.56 -4.57 1.89
C ASP A 733 7.30 -3.71 1.63
N VAL A 734 6.36 -3.71 2.58
CA VAL A 734 5.00 -3.18 2.41
C VAL A 734 4.48 -2.58 3.73
N ASP A 735 3.60 -1.59 3.63
CA ASP A 735 2.66 -1.27 4.71
C ASP A 735 1.67 -2.43 4.81
N ALA A 736 1.65 -3.12 5.95
CA ALA A 736 0.93 -4.38 6.11
C ALA A 736 -0.59 -4.19 6.05
N GLN A 737 -1.29 -5.21 5.56
CA GLN A 737 -2.74 -5.25 5.73
C GLN A 737 -3.07 -5.70 7.15
N LEU A 738 -3.57 -4.76 7.97
CA LEU A 738 -3.97 -4.98 9.36
C LEU A 738 -5.48 -4.79 9.50
N VAL A 739 -6.12 -5.58 10.35
CA VAL A 739 -7.47 -5.34 10.85
C VAL A 739 -7.44 -5.50 12.37
N ALA A 740 -7.55 -4.39 13.11
CA ALA A 740 -7.45 -4.41 14.56
C ALA A 740 -8.66 -5.11 15.21
N ASP A 741 -8.50 -5.62 16.43
CA ASP A 741 -9.54 -6.42 17.13
C ASP A 741 -10.89 -5.69 17.23
N ASP A 742 -10.90 -4.36 17.36
CA ASP A 742 -12.14 -3.56 17.39
C ASP A 742 -12.75 -3.30 16.00
N GLU A 743 -11.94 -3.26 14.94
CA GLU A 743 -12.42 -3.24 13.56
C GLU A 743 -13.07 -4.59 13.21
N TYR A 744 -12.43 -5.69 13.61
CA TYR A 744 -12.95 -7.05 13.47
C TYR A 744 -14.28 -7.23 14.21
N ARG A 745 -14.38 -6.76 15.47
CA ARG A 745 -15.65 -6.72 16.21
C ARG A 745 -16.71 -5.90 15.48
N GLY A 746 -16.34 -4.77 14.86
CA GLY A 746 -17.23 -3.99 14.00
C GLY A 746 -17.76 -4.78 12.79
N VAL A 747 -16.92 -5.57 12.12
CA VAL A 747 -17.36 -6.48 11.04
C VAL A 747 -18.29 -7.57 11.57
N PHE A 748 -18.00 -8.17 12.74
CA PHE A 748 -18.90 -9.17 13.32
C PHE A 748 -20.26 -8.57 13.74
N GLU A 749 -20.27 -7.41 14.42
CA GLU A 749 -21.50 -6.67 14.74
C GLU A 749 -22.34 -6.37 13.47
N LEU A 750 -21.67 -6.06 12.35
CA LEU A 750 -22.30 -5.79 11.05
C LEU A 750 -22.95 -7.03 10.42
N PHE A 751 -22.25 -8.17 10.39
CA PHE A 751 -22.84 -9.42 9.89
C PHE A 751 -23.95 -9.93 10.80
N ARG A 752 -23.83 -9.75 12.12
CA ARG A 752 -24.88 -10.08 13.09
C ARG A 752 -26.11 -9.18 12.96
N ALA A 753 -25.95 -7.91 12.59
CA ALA A 753 -27.05 -7.03 12.23
C ALA A 753 -27.73 -7.48 10.91
N ALA A 754 -26.95 -7.88 9.91
CA ALA A 754 -27.46 -8.38 8.63
C ALA A 754 -28.09 -9.79 8.71
N ASN A 755 -27.79 -10.57 9.76
CA ASN A 755 -28.46 -11.84 10.06
C ASN A 755 -29.79 -11.67 10.82
N ARG A 756 -30.15 -10.44 11.26
CA ARG A 756 -31.43 -10.19 11.93
C ARG A 756 -32.57 -10.12 10.91
N LEU A 757 -33.48 -11.08 10.97
CA LEU A 757 -34.65 -11.13 10.07
C LEU A 757 -35.83 -10.28 10.56
N ASP A 758 -35.86 -9.90 11.85
CA ASP A 758 -36.86 -8.97 12.38
C ASP A 758 -36.73 -7.60 11.69
N PRO A 759 -37.76 -7.14 10.93
CA PRO A 759 -37.68 -5.88 10.23
C PRO A 759 -38.04 -4.70 11.16
N VAL A 760 -37.63 -3.50 10.77
CA VAL A 760 -37.87 -2.24 11.49
C VAL A 760 -39.04 -1.50 10.83
N GLU A 761 -39.96 -0.93 11.60
CA GLU A 761 -41.05 -0.11 11.04
C GLU A 761 -40.51 1.06 10.19
N LEU A 762 -41.13 1.32 9.03
CA LEU A 762 -40.76 2.50 8.24
C LEU A 762 -41.09 3.78 9.01
N PRO A 763 -40.18 4.78 9.06
CA PRO A 763 -40.46 6.07 9.67
C PRO A 763 -41.75 6.70 9.11
N GLY A 764 -42.58 7.25 10.00
CA GLY A 764 -43.81 7.93 9.59
C GLY A 764 -43.50 9.17 8.76
N LEU A 765 -44.13 9.29 7.58
CA LEU A 765 -44.01 10.49 6.75
C LEU A 765 -44.81 11.63 7.38
N ALA A 766 -44.13 12.71 7.74
CA ALA A 766 -44.76 13.93 8.23
C ALA A 766 -45.39 14.70 7.06
N GLY A 767 -46.54 15.35 7.31
CA GLY A 767 -47.14 16.34 6.41
C GLY A 767 -46.32 17.63 6.39
N GLY A 768 -45.15 17.58 5.77
CA GLY A 768 -44.23 18.70 5.62
C GLY A 768 -44.70 19.71 4.58
N THR A 769 -43.88 20.74 4.36
CA THR A 769 -44.08 21.73 3.30
C THR A 769 -44.19 21.04 1.94
N GLU A 770 -45.17 21.45 1.12
CA GLU A 770 -45.27 21.02 -0.27
C GLU A 770 -43.99 21.42 -1.04
N PRO A 771 -43.30 20.46 -1.69
CA PRO A 771 -42.11 20.75 -2.49
C PRO A 771 -42.43 21.72 -3.65
N PRO A 772 -41.47 22.57 -4.08
CA PRO A 772 -41.72 23.49 -5.18
C PRO A 772 -42.09 22.72 -6.46
N PRO A 773 -43.10 23.19 -7.23
CA PRO A 773 -43.40 22.61 -8.54
C PRO A 773 -42.26 22.92 -9.52
N ALA A 774 -42.09 22.07 -10.54
CA ALA A 774 -40.98 22.18 -11.48
C ALA A 774 -40.87 23.56 -12.14
N GLN A 775 -42.00 24.21 -12.47
CA GLN A 775 -42.06 25.53 -13.08
C GLN A 775 -41.65 26.70 -12.14
N GLN A 776 -41.46 26.43 -10.85
CA GLN A 776 -41.00 27.38 -9.83
C GLN A 776 -39.65 26.98 -9.22
N SER A 777 -38.99 25.96 -9.78
CA SER A 777 -37.72 25.44 -9.29
C SER A 777 -36.57 26.03 -10.10
N SER A 778 -35.65 26.74 -9.44
CA SER A 778 -34.41 27.24 -10.06
C SER A 778 -33.27 26.21 -9.99
N VAL A 779 -33.42 25.15 -9.20
CA VAL A 779 -32.52 23.99 -9.11
C VAL A 779 -33.34 22.71 -9.05
N GLU A 780 -32.92 21.66 -9.74
CA GLU A 780 -33.44 20.30 -9.58
C GLU A 780 -32.30 19.32 -9.24
N ILE A 781 -32.53 18.51 -8.20
CA ILE A 781 -31.65 17.42 -7.74
C ILE A 781 -32.46 16.13 -7.86
N ARG A 782 -31.99 15.18 -8.69
CA ARG A 782 -32.66 13.89 -8.90
C ARG A 782 -31.81 12.74 -8.36
N LEU A 783 -32.36 12.00 -7.39
CA LEU A 783 -31.72 10.94 -6.60
C LEU A 783 -32.32 9.54 -6.85
N LEU A 784 -33.55 9.45 -7.34
CA LEU A 784 -34.28 8.20 -7.60
C LEU A 784 -33.85 7.57 -8.93
N GLY A 785 -32.56 7.34 -9.08
CA GLY A 785 -31.89 6.92 -10.31
C GLY A 785 -30.44 7.38 -10.34
N PRO A 786 -29.84 7.53 -11.54
CA PRO A 786 -28.58 8.24 -11.73
C PRO A 786 -28.64 9.64 -11.10
N ILE A 787 -27.52 10.08 -10.50
CA ILE A 787 -27.48 11.35 -9.76
C ILE A 787 -27.41 12.52 -10.75
N GLU A 788 -28.49 13.27 -10.87
CA GLU A 788 -28.58 14.45 -11.74
C GLU A 788 -28.72 15.72 -10.89
N VAL A 789 -27.97 16.77 -11.25
CA VAL A 789 -28.06 18.10 -10.63
C VAL A 789 -28.11 19.15 -11.74
N GLU A 790 -29.30 19.70 -11.94
CA GLU A 790 -29.57 20.82 -12.84
C GLU A 790 -29.63 22.10 -12.00
N ALA A 791 -28.69 23.02 -12.22
CA ALA A 791 -28.53 24.23 -11.42
C ALA A 791 -27.95 25.38 -12.29
N PRO A 792 -28.20 26.66 -11.93
CA PRO A 792 -27.95 27.79 -12.83
C PRO A 792 -26.49 28.26 -12.86
N GLY A 793 -25.68 27.90 -11.87
CA GLY A 793 -24.26 28.27 -11.81
C GLY A 793 -23.34 27.31 -12.57
N PRO A 794 -22.11 27.72 -12.88
CA PRO A 794 -21.10 26.84 -13.46
C PRO A 794 -20.58 25.83 -12.44
N MET A 795 -20.26 24.61 -12.89
CA MET A 795 -19.51 23.62 -12.11
C MET A 795 -18.32 23.08 -12.91
N ASP A 796 -17.19 22.94 -12.23
CA ASP A 796 -15.94 22.39 -12.73
C ASP A 796 -15.95 20.87 -12.57
N ASP A 797 -15.73 20.13 -13.65
CA ASP A 797 -15.82 18.67 -13.66
C ASP A 797 -14.84 18.00 -12.69
N GLY A 798 -13.65 18.56 -12.51
CA GLY A 798 -12.66 18.09 -11.53
C GLY A 798 -13.09 18.27 -10.06
N ARG A 799 -14.23 18.90 -9.82
CA ARG A 799 -14.83 19.14 -8.49
C ARG A 799 -16.29 18.69 -8.38
N ARG A 800 -16.94 18.37 -9.50
CA ARG A 800 -18.36 18.03 -9.62
C ARG A 800 -18.76 16.92 -8.66
N GLU A 801 -18.00 15.82 -8.58
CA GLU A 801 -18.30 14.70 -7.68
C GLU A 801 -18.40 15.11 -6.21
N LEU A 802 -17.44 15.90 -5.72
CA LEU A 802 -17.39 16.33 -4.32
C LEU A 802 -18.53 17.30 -3.99
N CYS A 803 -18.84 18.20 -4.92
CA CYS A 803 -19.97 19.12 -4.79
C CYS A 803 -21.32 18.37 -4.84
N THR A 804 -21.40 17.32 -5.66
CA THR A 804 -22.58 16.46 -5.80
C THR A 804 -22.81 15.63 -4.54
N GLU A 805 -21.78 14.96 -4.00
CA GLU A 805 -21.92 14.19 -2.76
C GLU A 805 -22.38 15.06 -1.58
N LEU A 806 -21.83 16.28 -1.49
CA LEU A 806 -22.24 17.29 -0.50
C LEU A 806 -23.72 17.68 -0.69
N LEU A 807 -24.17 17.92 -1.93
CA LEU A 807 -25.58 18.21 -2.24
C LEU A 807 -26.51 17.05 -1.92
N VAL A 808 -26.14 15.80 -2.25
CA VAL A 808 -26.94 14.61 -1.91
C VAL A 808 -27.05 14.45 -0.39
N TYR A 809 -25.98 14.71 0.36
CA TYR A 809 -26.04 14.71 1.83
C TYR A 809 -27.00 15.76 2.37
N LEU A 810 -26.97 17.00 1.84
CA LEU A 810 -27.92 18.05 2.24
C LEU A 810 -29.36 17.76 1.81
N ALA A 811 -29.56 17.13 0.65
CA ALA A 811 -30.87 16.73 0.14
C ALA A 811 -31.51 15.60 0.98
N ALA A 812 -30.68 14.74 1.58
CA ALA A 812 -31.08 13.71 2.52
C ALA A 812 -31.52 14.26 3.90
N HIS A 813 -31.02 15.45 4.27
CA HIS A 813 -31.24 16.14 5.55
C HIS A 813 -32.03 17.46 5.39
N PRO A 814 -33.33 17.41 5.02
CA PRO A 814 -34.14 18.61 4.77
C PRO A 814 -34.28 19.56 5.98
N GLU A 815 -34.05 19.07 7.20
CA GLU A 815 -34.02 19.82 8.45
C GLU A 815 -32.71 20.61 8.69
N GLY A 816 -31.63 20.28 7.98
CA GLY A 816 -30.40 21.05 7.92
C GLY A 816 -29.24 20.54 8.77
N VAL A 817 -28.03 20.61 8.20
CA VAL A 817 -26.81 19.97 8.71
C VAL A 817 -25.85 20.99 9.34
N HIS A 818 -25.34 20.71 10.54
CA HIS A 818 -24.29 21.54 11.15
C HIS A 818 -22.93 21.30 10.45
N PRO A 819 -22.11 22.33 10.14
CA PRO A 819 -20.86 22.18 9.38
C PRO A 819 -19.90 21.09 9.88
N THR A 820 -19.81 20.85 11.20
CA THR A 820 -18.98 19.77 11.77
C THR A 820 -19.48 18.37 11.37
N VAL A 821 -20.80 18.17 11.33
CA VAL A 821 -21.41 16.88 10.94
C VAL A 821 -21.18 16.63 9.45
N LEU A 822 -21.40 17.65 8.61
CA LEU A 822 -21.08 17.60 7.18
C LEU A 822 -19.59 17.28 6.95
N SER A 823 -18.70 17.88 7.75
CA SER A 823 -17.25 17.62 7.70
C SER A 823 -16.95 16.14 7.95
N GLY A 824 -17.48 15.60 9.05
CA GLY A 824 -17.27 14.20 9.44
C GLY A 824 -17.96 13.17 8.54
N ALA A 825 -18.94 13.57 7.73
CA ALA A 825 -19.60 12.72 6.74
C ALA A 825 -18.88 12.69 5.37
N ILE A 826 -18.59 13.86 4.81
CA ILE A 826 -18.01 14.01 3.46
C ILE A 826 -16.48 13.80 3.47
N TRP A 827 -15.80 14.12 4.57
CA TRP A 827 -14.35 13.93 4.71
C TRP A 827 -14.03 13.08 5.96
N PRO A 828 -14.24 11.74 5.89
CA PRO A 828 -14.00 10.82 7.02
C PRO A 828 -12.57 10.89 7.58
N ARG A 829 -11.56 11.14 6.73
CA ARG A 829 -10.15 11.31 7.10
C ARG A 829 -9.79 12.73 7.59
N GLY A 830 -10.79 13.56 7.88
CA GLY A 830 -10.64 14.96 8.26
C GLY A 830 -10.49 15.94 7.08
N VAL A 831 -10.76 17.22 7.35
CA VAL A 831 -10.61 18.32 6.39
C VAL A 831 -10.37 19.64 7.14
N SER A 832 -9.61 20.57 6.55
CA SER A 832 -9.48 21.91 7.11
C SER A 832 -10.72 22.75 6.85
N ALA A 833 -11.04 23.68 7.77
CA ALA A 833 -12.19 24.57 7.62
C ALA A 833 -12.15 25.34 6.28
N ALA A 834 -10.97 25.84 5.88
CA ALA A 834 -10.80 26.55 4.60
C ALA A 834 -11.14 25.69 3.37
N VAL A 835 -10.79 24.40 3.36
CA VAL A 835 -11.12 23.49 2.23
C VAL A 835 -12.62 23.16 2.20
N ARG A 836 -13.22 22.92 3.37
CA ARG A 836 -14.68 22.73 3.52
C ARG A 836 -15.45 23.97 3.06
N ASP A 837 -15.07 25.14 3.54
CA ASP A 837 -15.78 26.39 3.30
C ASP A 837 -15.62 26.85 1.85
N ALA A 838 -14.45 26.62 1.23
CA ALA A 838 -14.27 26.78 -0.21
C ALA A 838 -15.06 25.76 -1.05
N CYS A 839 -15.40 24.59 -0.49
CA CYS A 839 -16.32 23.64 -1.15
C CYS A 839 -17.78 24.10 -1.04
N LEU A 840 -18.20 24.57 0.14
CA LEU A 840 -19.52 25.15 0.36
C LEU A 840 -19.77 26.40 -0.49
N ALA A 841 -18.75 27.25 -0.66
CA ALA A 841 -18.82 28.40 -1.57
C ALA A 841 -19.13 27.96 -3.01
N ARG A 842 -18.39 26.99 -3.56
CA ARG A 842 -18.65 26.46 -4.91
C ARG A 842 -20.03 25.84 -5.07
N VAL A 843 -20.54 25.16 -4.03
CA VAL A 843 -21.91 24.62 -4.05
C VAL A 843 -22.94 25.76 -4.02
N SER A 844 -22.72 26.80 -3.22
CA SER A 844 -23.56 28.01 -3.19
C SER A 844 -23.59 28.73 -4.55
N ASP A 845 -22.42 28.89 -5.18
CA ASP A 845 -22.30 29.51 -6.50
C ASP A 845 -22.96 28.65 -7.60
N TRP A 846 -22.87 27.31 -7.49
CA TRP A 846 -23.52 26.37 -8.41
C TRP A 846 -25.06 26.42 -8.30
N LEU A 847 -25.60 26.42 -7.08
CA LEU A 847 -27.04 26.51 -6.84
C LEU A 847 -27.62 27.90 -7.12
N GLY A 848 -26.78 28.95 -7.08
CA GLY A 848 -27.19 30.32 -7.34
C GLY A 848 -28.18 30.88 -6.31
N ARG A 849 -29.23 31.55 -6.79
CA ARG A 849 -30.19 32.31 -6.00
C ARG A 849 -31.62 32.07 -6.46
N ASP A 850 -32.55 32.16 -5.50
CA ASP A 850 -33.99 32.13 -5.74
C ASP A 850 -34.45 33.37 -6.54
N ALA A 851 -35.68 33.36 -7.07
CA ALA A 851 -36.26 34.47 -7.83
C ALA A 851 -36.45 35.77 -7.01
N ARG A 852 -36.14 35.75 -5.70
CA ARG A 852 -36.11 36.89 -4.78
C ARG A 852 -34.68 37.32 -4.41
N GLY A 853 -33.65 36.73 -5.03
CA GLY A 853 -32.24 37.05 -4.83
C GLY A 853 -31.58 36.42 -3.61
N ARG A 854 -32.26 35.53 -2.88
CA ARG A 854 -31.72 34.82 -1.70
C ARG A 854 -30.94 33.57 -2.15
N PRO A 855 -29.83 33.19 -1.51
CA PRO A 855 -29.02 32.07 -1.98
C PRO A 855 -29.75 30.73 -1.82
N ASN A 856 -29.61 29.85 -2.81
CA ASN A 856 -30.18 28.51 -2.79
C ASN A 856 -29.41 27.53 -1.89
N LEU A 857 -28.29 27.96 -1.32
CA LEU A 857 -27.62 27.35 -0.16
C LEU A 857 -27.51 28.41 0.94
N TYR A 858 -28.04 28.15 2.14
CA TYR A 858 -27.99 29.11 3.24
C TYR A 858 -27.76 28.45 4.59
N THR A 859 -27.31 29.23 5.57
CA THR A 859 -27.21 28.81 6.98
C THR A 859 -28.37 29.39 7.78
N ASP A 860 -29.09 28.56 8.53
CA ASP A 860 -30.20 29.00 9.38
C ASP A 860 -29.73 29.60 10.72
N GLU A 861 -30.67 30.14 11.50
CA GLU A 861 -30.44 30.74 12.83
C GLU A 861 -29.80 29.78 13.85
N ARG A 862 -29.79 28.47 13.58
CA ARG A 862 -29.20 27.42 14.42
C ARG A 862 -27.83 26.95 13.90
N GLY A 863 -27.26 27.66 12.92
CA GLY A 863 -25.97 27.31 12.31
C GLY A 863 -26.04 26.10 11.37
N ARG A 864 -27.22 25.73 10.86
CA ARG A 864 -27.39 24.57 9.97
C ARG A 864 -27.45 25.00 8.51
N ILE A 865 -26.67 24.32 7.67
CA ILE A 865 -26.67 24.48 6.22
C ILE A 865 -27.93 23.82 5.65
N ARG A 866 -28.66 24.53 4.78
CA ARG A 866 -29.95 24.13 4.19
C ARG A 866 -30.05 24.53 2.73
N LEU A 867 -30.86 23.78 1.98
CA LEU A 867 -31.23 24.06 0.59
C LEU A 867 -32.37 25.09 0.55
N GLY A 868 -32.36 25.96 -0.47
CA GLY A 868 -33.33 27.04 -0.65
C GLY A 868 -34.72 26.59 -1.11
N SER A 869 -35.71 27.50 -1.03
CA SER A 869 -37.12 27.20 -1.33
C SER A 869 -37.43 26.87 -2.79
N GLU A 870 -36.50 27.09 -3.72
CA GLU A 870 -36.62 26.76 -5.14
C GLU A 870 -35.70 25.58 -5.55
N VAL A 871 -35.10 24.89 -4.57
CA VAL A 871 -34.34 23.66 -4.78
C VAL A 871 -35.28 22.46 -4.67
N ARG A 872 -35.60 21.85 -5.82
CA ARG A 872 -36.48 20.67 -5.89
C ARG A 872 -35.64 19.39 -5.79
N VAL A 873 -36.03 18.50 -4.88
CA VAL A 873 -35.42 17.17 -4.72
C VAL A 873 -36.47 16.10 -5.01
N ASP A 874 -36.24 15.24 -6.00
CA ASP A 874 -37.22 14.21 -6.43
C ASP A 874 -37.69 13.30 -5.28
N LEU A 875 -36.78 12.85 -4.41
CA LEU A 875 -37.09 12.06 -3.21
C LEU A 875 -38.06 12.77 -2.26
N ASN A 876 -37.98 14.09 -2.14
CA ASN A 876 -38.88 14.85 -1.26
C ASN A 876 -40.24 15.07 -1.93
N VAL A 877 -40.30 15.14 -3.27
CA VAL A 877 -41.57 15.06 -4.03
C VAL A 877 -42.20 13.67 -3.86
N PHE A 878 -41.43 12.60 -3.99
CA PHE A 878 -41.88 11.21 -3.77
C PHE A 878 -42.45 11.04 -2.35
N ARG A 879 -41.69 11.40 -1.31
CA ARG A 879 -42.15 11.35 0.09
C ARG A 879 -43.43 12.15 0.31
N TRP A 880 -43.57 13.33 -0.30
CA TRP A 880 -44.79 14.14 -0.20
C TRP A 880 -45.99 13.50 -0.91
N LEU A 881 -45.80 12.94 -2.11
CA LEU A 881 -46.86 12.24 -2.87
C LEU A 881 -47.37 11.00 -2.11
N VAL A 882 -46.48 10.21 -1.49
CA VAL A 882 -46.83 9.03 -0.70
C VAL A 882 -47.52 9.41 0.62
N TRP A 883 -47.17 10.55 1.21
CA TRP A 883 -47.96 11.11 2.32
C TRP A 883 -49.34 11.57 1.85
N ARG A 884 -49.43 12.21 0.68
CA ARG A 884 -50.69 12.73 0.12
C ARG A 884 -51.65 11.61 -0.28
N SER A 885 -51.17 10.50 -0.84
CA SER A 885 -52.00 9.34 -1.17
C SER A 885 -52.70 8.73 0.04
N ALA A 886 -52.05 8.75 1.22
CA ALA A 886 -52.66 8.32 2.48
C ALA A 886 -53.65 9.36 3.07
N ALA A 887 -53.43 10.65 2.81
CA ALA A 887 -54.31 11.73 3.25
C ALA A 887 -55.58 11.86 2.39
N GLU A 888 -55.53 11.51 1.11
CA GLU A 888 -56.64 11.62 0.15
C GLU A 888 -56.87 10.29 -0.61
N PRO A 889 -57.49 9.27 0.02
CA PRO A 889 -57.65 7.93 -0.57
C PRO A 889 -58.39 7.90 -1.92
N GLY A 890 -59.29 8.85 -2.16
CA GLY A 890 -59.98 9.02 -3.46
C GLY A 890 -59.06 9.43 -4.62
N SER A 891 -57.76 9.60 -4.39
CA SER A 891 -56.74 9.84 -5.40
C SER A 891 -55.46 9.01 -5.15
N GLU A 892 -55.54 7.95 -4.34
CA GLU A 892 -54.41 7.07 -3.98
C GLU A 892 -53.68 6.54 -5.23
N THR A 893 -54.42 5.89 -6.13
CA THR A 893 -53.93 5.35 -7.41
C THR A 893 -53.23 6.41 -8.28
N ALA A 894 -53.68 7.67 -8.23
CA ALA A 894 -53.10 8.76 -9.00
C ALA A 894 -51.81 9.29 -8.38
N TYR A 895 -51.79 9.55 -7.08
CA TYR A 895 -50.59 10.01 -6.36
C TYR A 895 -49.46 8.97 -6.38
N MET A 896 -49.78 7.68 -6.26
CA MET A 896 -48.81 6.60 -6.36
C MET A 896 -48.21 6.46 -7.77
N SER A 897 -49.00 6.66 -8.82
CA SER A 897 -48.48 6.70 -10.20
C SER A 897 -47.44 7.81 -10.36
N HIS A 898 -47.80 9.06 -10.00
CA HIS A 898 -46.89 10.21 -10.09
C HIS A 898 -45.63 10.05 -9.21
N ALA A 899 -45.70 9.28 -8.12
CA ALA A 899 -44.55 8.97 -7.30
C ALA A 899 -43.59 8.00 -8.02
N LEU A 900 -44.12 6.96 -8.65
CA LEU A 900 -43.32 5.99 -9.42
C LEU A 900 -42.78 6.54 -10.75
N ASP A 901 -43.41 7.57 -11.31
CA ASP A 901 -42.90 8.31 -12.48
C ASP A 901 -41.57 9.05 -12.19
N LEU A 902 -41.28 9.37 -10.92
CA LEU A 902 -39.99 9.93 -10.50
C LEU A 902 -38.85 8.90 -10.49
N VAL A 903 -39.18 7.61 -10.49
CA VAL A 903 -38.20 6.52 -10.39
C VAL A 903 -37.57 6.25 -11.75
N ARG A 904 -36.33 6.69 -11.95
CA ARG A 904 -35.54 6.57 -13.19
C ARG A 904 -34.62 5.34 -13.22
N GLY A 905 -34.20 4.85 -12.05
CA GLY A 905 -33.27 3.72 -11.91
C GLY A 905 -32.94 3.39 -10.44
N PRO A 906 -31.86 2.62 -10.18
CA PRO A 906 -31.36 2.36 -8.83
C PRO A 906 -31.08 3.66 -8.07
N LEU A 907 -31.38 3.67 -6.77
CA LEU A 907 -31.18 4.83 -5.90
C LEU A 907 -29.69 5.23 -5.88
N LEU A 908 -29.40 6.48 -6.26
CA LEU A 908 -28.03 6.98 -6.42
C LEU A 908 -27.19 6.02 -7.29
N ALA A 909 -27.64 5.76 -8.52
CA ALA A 909 -26.85 5.02 -9.49
C ALA A 909 -25.57 5.78 -9.87
N ASP A 910 -24.56 5.05 -10.36
CA ASP A 910 -23.30 5.60 -10.86
C ASP A 910 -22.46 6.37 -9.82
N ARG A 911 -22.58 6.00 -8.53
CA ARG A 911 -21.72 6.49 -7.43
C ARG A 911 -20.23 6.27 -7.74
N PRO A 912 -19.39 7.33 -7.78
CA PRO A 912 -17.94 7.18 -7.87
C PRO A 912 -17.36 6.39 -6.68
N ARG A 913 -16.29 5.64 -6.95
CA ARG A 913 -15.62 4.80 -5.95
C ARG A 913 -15.06 5.64 -4.79
N GLY A 914 -15.17 5.11 -3.56
CA GLY A 914 -14.65 5.78 -2.35
C GLY A 914 -15.49 6.99 -1.90
N ARG A 915 -16.76 7.06 -2.33
CA ARG A 915 -17.73 8.12 -2.01
C ARG A 915 -19.01 7.54 -1.40
N TYR A 916 -19.87 8.40 -0.88
CA TYR A 916 -21.20 8.08 -0.35
C TYR A 916 -21.20 7.04 0.79
N ALA A 917 -20.07 6.90 1.48
CA ALA A 917 -19.91 5.87 2.50
C ALA A 917 -20.82 6.10 3.72
N TRP A 918 -21.19 7.35 3.99
CA TRP A 918 -22.18 7.76 5.00
C TRP A 918 -23.60 7.21 4.76
N LEU A 919 -23.86 6.58 3.61
CA LEU A 919 -25.10 5.82 3.40
C LEU A 919 -25.15 4.51 4.21
N ALA A 920 -24.01 4.02 4.71
CA ALA A 920 -23.97 2.84 5.59
C ALA A 920 -24.86 3.03 6.83
N ASP A 921 -24.76 4.21 7.46
CA ASP A 921 -25.38 4.57 8.73
C ASP A 921 -26.56 5.56 8.61
N HIS A 922 -27.00 5.84 7.38
CA HIS A 922 -28.12 6.74 7.09
C HIS A 922 -29.30 5.98 6.47
N ASP A 923 -30.50 6.25 6.98
CA ASP A 923 -31.75 5.61 6.54
C ASP A 923 -32.09 5.78 5.05
N LEU A 924 -31.41 6.64 4.29
CA LEU A 924 -31.75 6.97 2.90
C LEU A 924 -31.79 5.73 2.00
N GLU A 925 -30.77 4.87 2.06
CA GLU A 925 -30.66 3.70 1.18
C GLU A 925 -31.69 2.61 1.54
N TYR A 926 -32.07 2.51 2.82
CA TYR A 926 -32.99 1.52 3.35
C TYR A 926 -34.46 1.95 3.22
N GLU A 927 -34.78 3.20 3.60
CA GLU A 927 -36.12 3.79 3.58
C GLU A 927 -36.64 3.98 2.15
N ALA A 928 -35.82 4.58 1.26
CA ALA A 928 -36.27 4.91 -0.08
C ALA A 928 -36.56 3.65 -0.91
N ALA A 929 -35.71 2.63 -0.82
CA ALA A 929 -35.94 1.33 -1.47
C ALA A 929 -37.23 0.67 -0.94
N ALA A 930 -37.36 0.56 0.38
CA ALA A 930 -38.53 -0.03 1.03
C ALA A 930 -39.85 0.67 0.64
N ARG A 931 -39.88 2.02 0.64
CA ARG A 931 -41.09 2.77 0.22
C ARG A 931 -41.40 2.62 -1.27
N VAL A 932 -40.40 2.59 -2.15
CA VAL A 932 -40.64 2.43 -3.59
C VAL A 932 -41.19 1.04 -3.90
N VAL A 933 -40.71 0.00 -3.21
CA VAL A 933 -41.30 -1.35 -3.26
C VAL A 933 -42.76 -1.34 -2.78
N ASP A 934 -43.04 -0.76 -1.61
CA ASP A 934 -44.40 -0.75 -1.06
C ASP A 934 -45.39 0.03 -1.94
N VAL A 935 -44.99 1.17 -2.50
CA VAL A 935 -45.82 1.98 -3.40
C VAL A 935 -46.07 1.24 -4.72
N ALA A 936 -45.06 0.55 -5.27
CA ALA A 936 -45.24 -0.28 -6.46
C ALA A 936 -46.19 -1.45 -6.20
N HIS A 937 -45.98 -2.21 -5.12
CA HIS A 937 -46.85 -3.32 -4.72
C HIS A 937 -48.30 -2.87 -4.48
N ARG A 938 -48.50 -1.78 -3.71
CA ARG A 938 -49.83 -1.23 -3.44
C ARG A 938 -50.54 -0.78 -4.72
N LEU A 939 -49.82 -0.16 -5.66
CA LEU A 939 -50.39 0.24 -6.95
C LEU A 939 -50.68 -0.96 -7.86
N VAL A 940 -49.87 -2.04 -7.81
CA VAL A 940 -50.18 -3.31 -8.50
C VAL A 940 -51.52 -3.87 -8.00
N VAL A 941 -51.70 -4.00 -6.68
CA VAL A 941 -52.93 -4.53 -6.08
C VAL A 941 -54.14 -3.69 -6.50
N LEU A 942 -54.08 -2.36 -6.32
CA LEU A 942 -55.15 -1.44 -6.72
C LEU A 942 -55.50 -1.57 -8.21
N ARG A 943 -54.51 -1.65 -9.09
CA ARG A 943 -54.73 -1.77 -10.53
C ARG A 943 -55.32 -3.13 -10.92
N LEU A 944 -54.97 -4.21 -10.23
CA LEU A 944 -55.58 -5.53 -10.46
C LEU A 944 -57.03 -5.59 -9.95
N ASP A 945 -57.33 -4.96 -8.80
CA ASP A 945 -58.70 -4.81 -8.29
C ASP A 945 -59.57 -3.92 -9.23
N GLU A 946 -58.97 -2.91 -9.86
CA GLU A 946 -59.58 -2.07 -10.91
C GLU A 946 -59.70 -2.80 -12.28
N GLY A 947 -59.06 -3.96 -12.46
CA GLY A 947 -59.00 -4.71 -13.72
C GLY A 947 -57.98 -4.22 -14.75
N ASP A 948 -57.15 -3.23 -14.41
CA ASP A 948 -56.09 -2.67 -15.25
C ASP A 948 -54.76 -3.44 -15.10
N ALA A 949 -54.72 -4.65 -15.68
CA ALA A 949 -53.51 -5.47 -15.70
C ALA A 949 -52.31 -4.79 -16.40
N HIS A 950 -52.52 -3.84 -17.31
CA HIS A 950 -51.44 -3.10 -17.97
C HIS A 950 -50.86 -2.00 -17.07
N GLY A 951 -51.70 -1.29 -16.32
CA GLY A 951 -51.27 -0.40 -15.24
C GLY A 951 -50.51 -1.15 -14.15
N ALA A 952 -50.98 -2.34 -13.76
CA ALA A 952 -50.29 -3.20 -12.79
C ALA A 952 -48.89 -3.62 -13.28
N VAL A 953 -48.75 -4.11 -14.53
CA VAL A 953 -47.43 -4.42 -15.13
C VAL A 953 -46.51 -3.19 -15.13
N SER A 954 -47.06 -2.01 -15.39
CA SER A 954 -46.32 -0.74 -15.41
C SER A 954 -45.84 -0.32 -14.02
N ALA A 955 -46.67 -0.51 -12.99
CA ALA A 955 -46.35 -0.24 -11.59
C ALA A 955 -45.25 -1.19 -11.06
N ALA A 956 -45.38 -2.50 -11.29
CA ALA A 956 -44.38 -3.49 -10.89
C ALA A 956 -43.01 -3.19 -11.55
N ARG A 957 -43.00 -2.92 -12.87
CA ARG A 957 -41.77 -2.52 -13.58
C ARG A 957 -41.21 -1.18 -13.09
N ALA A 958 -42.02 -0.26 -12.57
CA ALA A 958 -41.51 0.99 -12.02
C ALA A 958 -40.80 0.81 -10.67
N GLY A 959 -41.32 -0.03 -9.78
CA GLY A 959 -40.58 -0.41 -8.57
C GLY A 959 -39.28 -1.15 -8.88
N LEU A 960 -39.34 -2.11 -9.83
CA LEU A 960 -38.17 -2.86 -10.29
C LEU A 960 -37.09 -2.01 -10.97
N ARG A 961 -37.37 -0.77 -11.40
CA ARG A 961 -36.30 0.15 -11.87
C ARG A 961 -35.34 0.53 -10.74
N LEU A 962 -35.80 0.59 -9.49
CA LEU A 962 -34.99 0.98 -8.33
C LEU A 962 -34.58 -0.20 -7.45
N ALA A 963 -35.48 -1.17 -7.26
CA ALA A 963 -35.25 -2.37 -6.48
C ALA A 963 -35.31 -3.62 -7.37
N PRO A 964 -34.37 -3.81 -8.31
CA PRO A 964 -34.45 -4.86 -9.32
C PRO A 964 -34.19 -6.27 -8.77
N GLU A 965 -33.67 -6.40 -7.55
CA GLU A 965 -33.53 -7.69 -6.84
C GLU A 965 -34.73 -8.03 -5.93
N ASP A 966 -35.78 -7.20 -5.92
CA ASP A 966 -36.97 -7.44 -5.10
C ASP A 966 -37.88 -8.49 -5.73
N GLU A 967 -37.79 -9.72 -5.23
CA GLU A 967 -38.60 -10.85 -5.70
C GLU A 967 -40.10 -10.71 -5.38
N GLY A 968 -40.49 -9.83 -4.43
CA GLY A 968 -41.88 -9.46 -4.24
C GLY A 968 -42.43 -8.78 -5.49
N LEU A 969 -41.72 -7.76 -5.98
CA LEU A 969 -42.07 -7.07 -7.22
C LEU A 969 -41.94 -7.95 -8.47
N TRP A 970 -41.05 -8.93 -8.50
CA TRP A 970 -41.03 -9.93 -9.59
C TRP A 970 -42.28 -10.82 -9.55
N ARG A 971 -42.74 -11.27 -8.37
CA ARG A 971 -44.01 -12.01 -8.24
C ARG A 971 -45.22 -11.15 -8.61
N ASP A 972 -45.22 -9.87 -8.25
CA ASP A 972 -46.23 -8.91 -8.71
C ASP A 972 -46.22 -8.76 -10.24
N LEU A 973 -45.05 -8.62 -10.86
CA LEU A 973 -44.91 -8.54 -12.31
C LEU A 973 -45.39 -9.82 -13.01
N LEU A 974 -45.10 -11.00 -12.45
CA LEU A 974 -45.59 -12.28 -12.96
C LEU A 974 -47.12 -12.37 -12.89
N ARG A 975 -47.72 -12.07 -11.73
CA ARG A 975 -49.19 -12.06 -11.55
C ARG A 975 -49.87 -11.05 -12.47
N ALA A 976 -49.36 -9.82 -12.52
CA ALA A 976 -49.90 -8.76 -13.37
C ALA A 976 -49.76 -9.08 -14.86
N THR A 977 -48.65 -9.70 -15.27
CA THR A 977 -48.46 -10.13 -16.67
C THR A 977 -49.41 -11.27 -17.03
N HIS A 978 -49.56 -12.27 -16.17
CA HIS A 978 -50.52 -13.36 -16.37
C HIS A 978 -51.97 -12.83 -16.50
N ALA A 979 -52.34 -11.84 -15.69
CA ALA A 979 -53.66 -11.18 -15.77
C ALA A 979 -53.94 -10.46 -17.11
N THR A 980 -52.93 -10.22 -17.95
CA THR A 980 -53.14 -9.72 -19.33
C THR A 980 -53.54 -10.80 -20.34
N GLY A 981 -53.42 -12.08 -19.98
CA GLY A 981 -53.61 -13.22 -20.89
C GLY A 981 -52.46 -13.48 -21.87
N ASP A 982 -51.43 -12.62 -21.90
CA ASP A 982 -50.28 -12.75 -22.80
C ASP A 982 -49.22 -13.73 -22.25
N VAL A 983 -49.38 -15.00 -22.59
CA VAL A 983 -48.45 -16.09 -22.23
C VAL A 983 -47.04 -15.88 -22.82
N ALA A 984 -46.92 -15.19 -23.97
CA ALA A 984 -45.62 -14.92 -24.57
C ALA A 984 -44.84 -13.85 -23.79
N ARG A 985 -45.53 -12.79 -23.36
CA ARG A 985 -44.98 -11.79 -22.44
C ARG A 985 -44.69 -12.38 -21.05
N LEU A 986 -45.52 -13.28 -20.55
CA LEU A 986 -45.27 -13.99 -19.28
C LEU A 986 -43.98 -14.80 -19.35
N ARG A 987 -43.77 -15.59 -20.41
CA ARG A 987 -42.52 -16.31 -20.63
C ARG A 987 -41.32 -15.37 -20.72
N ALA A 988 -41.43 -14.25 -21.43
CA ALA A 988 -40.37 -13.25 -21.50
C ALA A 988 -40.02 -12.64 -20.12
N VAL A 989 -40.97 -12.48 -19.19
CA VAL A 989 -40.69 -12.07 -17.80
C VAL A 989 -39.96 -13.16 -17.02
N VAL A 990 -40.33 -14.43 -17.20
CA VAL A 990 -39.61 -15.57 -16.58
C VAL A 990 -38.17 -15.65 -17.11
N ASP A 991 -37.97 -15.45 -18.41
CA ASP A 991 -36.65 -15.45 -19.03
C ASP A 991 -35.81 -14.22 -18.60
N GLU A 992 -36.42 -13.04 -18.44
CA GLU A 992 -35.79 -11.84 -17.89
C GLU A 992 -35.29 -12.06 -16.45
N LEU A 993 -36.12 -12.69 -15.61
CA LEU A 993 -35.77 -13.08 -14.24
C LEU A 993 -34.65 -14.12 -14.20
N ARG A 994 -34.75 -15.21 -14.99
CA ARG A 994 -33.70 -16.25 -15.10
C ARG A 994 -32.38 -15.68 -15.61
N ALA A 995 -32.42 -14.80 -16.60
CA ALA A 995 -31.26 -14.11 -17.13
C ALA A 995 -30.73 -13.01 -16.20
N ARG A 996 -31.44 -12.63 -15.13
CA ARG A 996 -30.90 -11.81 -14.04
C ARG A 996 -30.15 -12.69 -13.04
N ILE A 997 -30.81 -13.75 -12.55
CA ILE A 997 -30.25 -14.73 -11.61
C ILE A 997 -28.90 -15.25 -12.13
N GLY A 998 -28.88 -15.80 -13.34
CA GLY A 998 -27.66 -16.35 -13.95
C GLY A 998 -26.57 -15.34 -14.33
N ARG A 999 -26.73 -14.04 -14.05
CA ARG A 999 -25.71 -12.99 -14.28
C ARG A 999 -25.09 -12.42 -13.01
N ASP A 1000 -25.68 -12.66 -11.84
CA ASP A 1000 -25.07 -12.27 -10.57
C ASP A 1000 -24.42 -13.51 -9.90
N PRO A 1001 -23.09 -13.55 -9.67
CA PRO A 1001 -22.40 -14.66 -8.99
C PRO A 1001 -22.78 -14.83 -7.49
N TYR A 1002 -23.73 -14.03 -7.01
CA TYR A 1002 -24.31 -14.12 -5.66
C TYR A 1002 -25.77 -14.60 -5.66
N LEU A 1003 -26.28 -15.02 -6.82
CA LEU A 1003 -27.67 -15.38 -7.12
C LEU A 1003 -27.73 -16.83 -7.66
N ASP A 1004 -27.51 -17.84 -6.79
CA ASP A 1004 -27.62 -19.25 -7.21
C ASP A 1004 -29.08 -19.77 -7.25
N ARG A 1005 -29.99 -19.11 -6.53
CA ARG A 1005 -31.40 -19.51 -6.34
C ARG A 1005 -32.38 -18.34 -6.23
N LEU A 1006 -33.64 -18.66 -6.52
CA LEU A 1006 -34.84 -17.88 -6.18
C LEU A 1006 -35.36 -18.23 -4.77
N GLN A 1007 -36.29 -17.42 -4.26
CA GLN A 1007 -37.19 -17.85 -3.19
C GLN A 1007 -38.09 -19.00 -3.68
N PRO A 1008 -38.38 -20.02 -2.84
CA PRO A 1008 -39.33 -21.08 -3.17
C PRO A 1008 -40.71 -20.55 -3.60
N GLU A 1009 -41.16 -19.45 -3.02
CA GLU A 1009 -42.41 -18.75 -3.36
C GLU A 1009 -42.39 -18.13 -4.77
N THR A 1010 -41.20 -17.78 -5.28
CA THR A 1010 -41.03 -17.32 -6.67
C THR A 1010 -41.00 -18.50 -7.63
N GLU A 1011 -40.28 -19.58 -7.30
CA GLU A 1011 -40.21 -20.80 -8.13
C GLU A 1011 -41.59 -21.46 -8.27
N ALA A 1012 -42.32 -21.64 -7.16
CA ALA A 1012 -43.66 -22.21 -7.16
C ALA A 1012 -44.67 -21.35 -7.93
N LEU A 1013 -44.54 -20.02 -7.92
CA LEU A 1013 -45.39 -19.14 -8.72
C LEU A 1013 -45.08 -19.25 -10.22
N VAL A 1014 -43.81 -19.42 -10.60
CA VAL A 1014 -43.43 -19.65 -12.01
C VAL A 1014 -43.96 -21.01 -12.48
N GLU A 1015 -43.92 -22.04 -11.63
CA GLU A 1015 -44.53 -23.35 -11.92
C GLU A 1015 -46.07 -23.28 -12.03
N GLU A 1016 -46.74 -22.54 -11.14
CA GLU A 1016 -48.19 -22.32 -11.18
C GLU A 1016 -48.64 -21.61 -12.47
N LEU A 1017 -47.95 -20.51 -12.84
CA LEU A 1017 -48.36 -19.65 -13.95
C LEU A 1017 -47.83 -20.11 -15.32
N LEU A 1018 -46.80 -20.94 -15.36
CA LEU A 1018 -46.16 -21.43 -16.59
C LEU A 1018 -45.56 -22.85 -16.42
N PRO A 1019 -46.38 -23.92 -16.28
CA PRO A 1019 -45.89 -25.27 -15.94
C PRO A 1019 -44.79 -25.84 -16.84
N ASP A 1020 -44.74 -25.46 -18.12
CA ASP A 1020 -43.69 -25.89 -19.06
C ASP A 1020 -42.32 -25.21 -18.86
N TRP A 1021 -42.13 -24.30 -17.88
CA TRP A 1021 -40.92 -23.47 -17.75
C TRP A 1021 -39.60 -24.24 -17.54
N HIS A 1022 -39.68 -25.48 -17.04
CA HIS A 1022 -38.54 -26.39 -16.93
C HIS A 1022 -38.11 -27.00 -18.28
N GLN A 1023 -38.96 -26.96 -19.31
CA GLN A 1023 -38.63 -27.48 -20.64
C GLN A 1023 -37.74 -26.49 -21.37
N VAL A 1024 -36.42 -26.67 -21.24
CA VAL A 1024 -35.42 -25.97 -22.04
C VAL A 1024 -35.71 -26.23 -23.53
N PRO A 1025 -35.86 -25.20 -24.38
CA PRO A 1025 -36.04 -25.40 -25.82
C PRO A 1025 -34.78 -26.03 -26.40
N ALA A 1026 -34.93 -27.16 -27.11
CA ALA A 1026 -33.81 -27.86 -27.73
C ALA A 1026 -33.31 -27.08 -28.96
N HIS A 1027 -32.17 -26.40 -28.79
CA HIS A 1027 -31.44 -25.63 -29.81
C HIS A 1027 -29.94 -25.88 -29.70
#